data_AF-A0A553P4T5-F1
#
_entry.id   AF-A0A553P4T5-F1
#
_cell.length_a   1.000
_cell.length_b   1.000
_cell.length_c   1.000
_cell.angle_alpha   90.00
_cell.angle_beta   90.00
_cell.angle_gamma   90.00
#
_symmetry.space_group_name_H-M   'P 1'
#
loop_
_entity.id
_entity.type
_entity.pdbx_description
1 polymer ?
#
loop_
_entity_poly.entity_id
_entity_poly.type
_entity_poly.pdbx_seq_one_letter_code
_entity_poly.pdbx_strand_id
1 'polypeptide(L)'
;MKQVLSALLFLSVVSLAWSSIFPEGETEEQWNQRIQAKIDKNRKSNVQVKVTLPEHLQGLKNLKLQVNNTKASFPLGTALVADRIAECWNNGDDNAYCSFARDNFNFAVDEYAMKWQSWEPQYNEFNTNGVDNMVNWLEANGFGIRGHCLFWDVDDPRNFPEWVYGLRGAEMSDAIHHRIETAVPHFKGKVAHWDVNNEMLHGNFFAEATDDPDIRVKMFQWLEEHDPQPDRFVNDYDVVLFETDEYINHIRDLLDRGAPISGIGLQSHMGPEQIDLGKAEDTFFRMWNEFHIPLWISEFDWQGSQGEDHAQHASELVNFYNLAMSNEGMGGIMMWGFWDQAHWRPDAAIATGDDVTPNEAGYAYMDLYHNAYRTNDVFSASAKTTNELEFNFRGFRGEYEFTLVNEHGRSVHKFGDTFTVEEDVEIQCDVQQVLSALLFLSVVSLAWSSIFPEGETEEQWNQRIQAKIDKNRKSNVQVKVTLPEHLQGLKNLKLQVNNTKASFPLGTALVADRISECWNNGGDNAYCSFARENFNFAVTENAMKWRLWEPEYDNFNSYGVENMLKWLEAKGWGVRAHCLFWDVDDNLNFPDWVYGLRGQEMIDAIHHRIDTAVPYFKGRVQHWDVNNEMLHGNFFAETTYDPDIRVKMFQWLEQQDSQPSRFVNDYDVVLYETDEYINHIRDLLNKGASINGIGFQSHLGPDQIDLGKAEDAFNKMWNEFHLPMWITEFDWQGSHGGDHAQHASELVNFYNLAMSHEGMGGIMMWGFWDQAHWRPDAAIAYGDDVTPNEAGYAYMDLYQNSYRTNDAFSASMRTANELEFNFRGFRGEYELSLVNEHGRSVHKFDETFTIEEDVEIQCNVEI
;
A
#
# COMPACT_ATOMS: atom_id res chain seq x y z
N MET A 1 -22.65 4.24 -15.59
CA MET A 1 -22.93 3.01 -16.36
C MET A 1 -21.92 1.88 -16.14
N LYS A 2 -20.61 2.15 -15.94
CA LYS A 2 -19.60 1.13 -15.59
C LYS A 2 -19.58 0.66 -14.12
N GLN A 3 -20.01 1.50 -13.17
CA GLN A 3 -20.19 1.10 -11.75
C GLN A 3 -21.34 0.12 -11.53
N VAL A 4 -22.27 0.01 -12.49
CA VAL A 4 -23.52 -0.77 -12.39
C VAL A 4 -23.30 -2.28 -12.53
N LEU A 5 -22.18 -2.72 -13.11
CA LEU A 5 -21.94 -4.15 -13.35
C LEU A 5 -21.25 -4.89 -12.20
N SER A 6 -20.52 -4.20 -11.30
CA SER A 6 -19.70 -4.89 -10.28
C SER A 6 -20.54 -5.54 -9.16
N ALA A 7 -21.60 -4.88 -8.68
CA ALA A 7 -22.53 -5.45 -7.70
C ALA A 7 -23.45 -6.52 -8.33
N LEU A 8 -23.83 -6.34 -9.60
CA LEU A 8 -24.66 -7.30 -10.33
C LEU A 8 -23.90 -8.58 -10.73
N LEU A 9 -22.57 -8.53 -10.92
CA LEU A 9 -21.78 -9.70 -11.32
C LEU A 9 -21.53 -10.68 -10.16
N PHE A 10 -21.41 -10.20 -8.91
CA PHE A 10 -21.37 -11.07 -7.72
C PHE A 10 -22.69 -11.85 -7.54
N LEU A 11 -23.83 -11.23 -7.88
CA LEU A 11 -25.16 -11.84 -7.76
C LEU A 11 -25.62 -12.62 -9.01
N SER A 12 -25.03 -12.38 -10.19
CA SER A 12 -25.46 -13.03 -11.45
C SER A 12 -25.12 -14.53 -11.58
N VAL A 13 -24.37 -15.11 -10.62
CA VAL A 13 -24.04 -16.53 -10.59
C VAL A 13 -24.92 -17.33 -9.61
N VAL A 14 -25.71 -16.67 -8.76
CA VAL A 14 -26.74 -17.36 -7.96
C VAL A 14 -28.02 -17.46 -8.79
N SER A 15 -28.17 -18.58 -9.49
CA SER A 15 -29.40 -18.87 -10.23
C SER A 15 -30.60 -18.91 -9.28
N LEU A 16 -31.51 -17.94 -9.43
CA LEU A 16 -32.97 -18.09 -9.40
C LEU A 16 -33.53 -19.06 -8.34
N ALA A 17 -33.55 -18.66 -7.07
CA ALA A 17 -34.55 -19.23 -6.15
C ALA A 17 -34.89 -18.36 -4.93
N TRP A 18 -34.02 -17.47 -4.45
CA TRP A 18 -34.28 -16.75 -3.20
C TRP A 18 -33.68 -15.33 -3.17
N SER A 19 -34.30 -14.37 -3.87
CA SER A 19 -34.01 -12.93 -3.72
C SER A 19 -35.09 -12.24 -2.88
N SER A 20 -34.77 -11.10 -2.28
CA SER A 20 -35.71 -10.28 -1.51
C SER A 20 -37.04 -10.04 -2.25
N ILE A 21 -38.11 -9.75 -1.52
CA ILE A 21 -39.39 -9.39 -2.14
C ILE A 21 -39.30 -7.93 -2.59
N PHE A 22 -39.18 -7.71 -3.89
CA PHE A 22 -39.14 -6.38 -4.51
C PHE A 22 -40.53 -5.71 -4.55
N PRO A 23 -40.60 -4.36 -4.60
CA PRO A 23 -41.87 -3.64 -4.70
C PRO A 23 -42.77 -4.11 -5.85
N GLU A 24 -44.08 -4.09 -5.61
CA GLU A 24 -45.06 -4.57 -6.60
C GLU A 24 -44.93 -3.84 -7.94
N GLY A 25 -44.77 -4.61 -9.02
CA GLY A 25 -44.68 -4.08 -10.39
C GLY A 25 -43.28 -3.63 -10.83
N GLU A 26 -42.25 -3.84 -10.01
CA GLU A 26 -40.86 -3.53 -10.34
C GLU A 26 -40.01 -4.81 -10.47
N THR A 27 -39.18 -4.92 -11.49
CA THR A 27 -38.17 -5.99 -11.58
C THR A 27 -36.94 -5.64 -10.72
N GLU A 28 -36.18 -6.63 -10.28
CA GLU A 28 -34.91 -6.43 -9.56
C GLU A 28 -33.97 -5.46 -10.30
N GLU A 29 -33.86 -5.57 -11.63
CA GLU A 29 -33.03 -4.65 -12.43
C GLU A 29 -33.53 -3.21 -12.37
N GLN A 30 -34.85 -2.99 -12.47
CA GLN A 30 -35.47 -1.67 -12.39
C GLN A 30 -35.26 -1.07 -10.98
N TRP A 31 -35.48 -1.88 -9.96
CA TRP A 31 -35.28 -1.50 -8.57
C TRP A 31 -33.83 -1.10 -8.32
N ASN A 32 -32.87 -1.93 -8.73
CA ASN A 32 -31.44 -1.65 -8.58
C ASN A 32 -31.05 -0.34 -9.28
N GLN A 33 -31.51 -0.09 -10.50
CA GLN A 33 -31.23 1.18 -11.20
C GLN A 33 -31.79 2.39 -10.45
N ARG A 34 -33.02 2.28 -9.93
CA ARG A 34 -33.68 3.36 -9.16
C ARG A 34 -32.97 3.63 -7.84
N ILE A 35 -32.62 2.59 -7.11
CA ILE A 35 -31.93 2.67 -5.82
C ILE A 35 -30.54 3.28 -5.98
N GLN A 36 -29.78 2.86 -6.99
CA GLN A 36 -28.45 3.45 -7.26
C GLN A 36 -28.54 4.93 -7.65
N ALA A 37 -29.56 5.33 -8.42
CA ALA A 37 -29.78 6.75 -8.72
C ALA A 37 -30.11 7.57 -7.46
N LYS A 38 -30.88 7.00 -6.52
CA LYS A 38 -31.16 7.61 -5.22
C LYS A 38 -29.91 7.69 -4.34
N ILE A 39 -29.08 6.64 -4.29
CA ILE A 39 -27.80 6.65 -3.55
C ILE A 39 -26.87 7.73 -4.13
N ASP A 40 -26.72 7.79 -5.45
CA ASP A 40 -25.92 8.83 -6.12
C ASP A 40 -26.43 10.23 -5.75
N LYS A 41 -27.75 10.45 -5.77
CA LYS A 41 -28.38 11.70 -5.35
C LYS A 41 -28.09 12.04 -3.89
N ASN A 42 -28.29 11.09 -2.97
CA ASN A 42 -28.39 11.36 -1.54
C ASN A 42 -27.05 11.22 -0.78
N ARG A 43 -26.08 10.46 -1.33
CA ARG A 43 -24.81 10.12 -0.65
C ARG A 43 -23.57 10.67 -1.31
N LYS A 44 -23.69 11.19 -2.53
CA LYS A 44 -22.57 11.81 -3.24
C LYS A 44 -22.74 13.31 -3.38
N SER A 45 -21.63 14.03 -3.48
CA SER A 45 -21.59 15.47 -3.77
C SER A 45 -20.88 15.71 -5.10
N ASN A 46 -21.17 16.84 -5.75
CA ASN A 46 -20.41 17.29 -6.91
C ASN A 46 -19.05 17.81 -6.44
N VAL A 47 -17.97 17.27 -7.00
CA VAL A 47 -16.60 17.65 -6.67
C VAL A 47 -15.96 18.23 -7.91
N GLN A 48 -15.50 19.47 -7.79
CA GLN A 48 -14.65 20.12 -8.78
C GLN A 48 -13.24 20.25 -8.21
N VAL A 49 -12.26 19.63 -8.86
CA VAL A 49 -10.84 19.78 -8.50
C VAL A 49 -10.15 20.59 -9.58
N LYS A 50 -9.59 21.75 -9.20
CA LYS A 50 -8.74 22.56 -10.08
C LYS A 50 -7.29 22.36 -9.68
N VAL A 51 -6.49 21.90 -10.64
CA VAL A 51 -5.08 21.62 -10.46
C VAL A 51 -4.26 22.66 -11.23
N THR A 52 -3.50 23.49 -10.53
CA THR A 52 -2.56 24.42 -11.14
C THR A 52 -1.26 23.70 -11.49
N LEU A 53 -0.81 23.83 -12.75
CA LEU A 53 0.38 23.18 -13.28
C LEU A 53 1.56 24.16 -13.39
N PRO A 54 2.75 23.81 -12.85
CA PRO A 54 3.97 24.56 -13.09
C PRO A 54 4.40 24.43 -14.55
N GLU A 55 5.21 25.39 -15.03
CA GLU A 55 5.57 25.52 -16.46
C GLU A 55 6.08 24.22 -17.10
N HIS A 56 6.87 23.43 -16.37
CA HIS A 56 7.41 22.15 -16.84
C HIS A 56 6.35 21.03 -17.02
N LEU A 57 5.15 21.15 -16.43
CA LEU A 57 4.06 20.17 -16.58
C LEU A 57 2.94 20.62 -17.54
N GLN A 58 2.96 21.86 -18.03
CA GLN A 58 1.89 22.41 -18.88
C GLN A 58 1.79 21.69 -20.24
N GLY A 59 2.92 21.23 -20.76
CA GLY A 59 3.03 20.48 -22.02
C GLY A 59 2.41 19.08 -21.97
N LEU A 60 2.12 18.55 -20.78
CA LEU A 60 1.64 17.18 -20.59
C LEU A 60 0.18 17.05 -21.04
N LYS A 61 -0.09 16.00 -21.83
CA LYS A 61 -1.43 15.72 -22.38
C LYS A 61 -2.07 14.56 -21.62
N ASN A 62 -3.41 14.51 -21.65
CA ASN A 62 -4.20 13.40 -21.13
C ASN A 62 -3.93 13.04 -19.64
N LEU A 63 -3.55 14.03 -18.84
CA LEU A 63 -3.47 13.88 -17.39
C LEU A 63 -4.85 13.58 -16.82
N LYS A 64 -4.89 12.65 -15.87
CA LYS A 64 -6.09 12.22 -15.17
C LYS A 64 -5.91 12.42 -13.66
N LEU A 65 -7.00 12.53 -12.95
CA LEU A 65 -7.02 12.58 -11.50
C LEU A 65 -7.43 11.20 -10.97
N GLN A 66 -6.50 10.46 -10.40
CA GLN A 66 -6.82 9.34 -9.54
C GLN A 66 -7.31 9.88 -8.20
N VAL A 67 -8.46 9.38 -7.78
CA VAL A 67 -9.17 9.79 -6.57
C VAL A 67 -9.29 8.56 -5.69
N ASN A 68 -8.94 8.70 -4.41
CA ASN A 68 -9.08 7.66 -3.40
C ASN A 68 -9.84 8.21 -2.19
N ASN A 69 -11.02 7.67 -1.89
CA ASN A 69 -11.81 8.03 -0.72
C ASN A 69 -11.31 7.21 0.48
N THR A 70 -10.47 7.82 1.30
CA THR A 70 -9.78 7.17 2.41
C THR A 70 -10.67 6.96 3.63
N LYS A 71 -11.66 7.85 3.85
CA LYS A 71 -12.64 7.74 4.94
C LYS A 71 -14.01 8.15 4.43
N ALA A 72 -15.05 7.33 4.65
CA ALA A 72 -16.42 7.78 4.38
C ALA A 72 -17.04 8.46 5.59
N SER A 73 -17.86 9.47 5.31
CA SER A 73 -18.61 10.21 6.33
C SER A 73 -19.90 9.50 6.74
N PHE A 74 -20.45 8.61 5.89
CA PHE A 74 -21.66 7.88 6.24
C PHE A 74 -21.37 6.82 7.31
N PRO A 75 -22.07 6.82 8.46
CA PRO A 75 -21.89 5.82 9.51
C PRO A 75 -22.33 4.42 9.08
N LEU A 76 -21.38 3.51 9.06
CA LEU A 76 -21.55 2.06 8.94
C LEU A 76 -20.83 1.43 10.13
N GLY A 77 -21.62 1.00 11.10
CA GLY A 77 -21.10 0.50 12.36
C GLY A 77 -21.49 -0.91 12.70
N THR A 78 -21.00 -1.36 13.86
CA THR A 78 -21.33 -2.68 14.40
C THR A 78 -21.46 -2.68 15.93
N ALA A 79 -22.21 -3.64 16.46
CA ALA A 79 -22.21 -3.95 17.89
C ALA A 79 -20.91 -4.67 18.27
N LEU A 80 -20.30 -4.22 19.37
CA LEU A 80 -19.04 -4.74 19.90
C LEU A 80 -19.21 -5.25 21.33
N VAL A 81 -18.45 -6.29 21.66
CA VAL A 81 -18.34 -6.80 23.03
C VAL A 81 -17.21 -6.06 23.74
N ALA A 82 -17.54 -5.21 24.71
CA ALA A 82 -16.57 -4.35 25.41
C ALA A 82 -15.31 -5.08 25.92
N ASP A 83 -15.47 -6.24 26.57
CA ASP A 83 -14.34 -6.97 27.13
C ASP A 83 -13.34 -7.46 26.06
N ARG A 84 -13.82 -7.78 24.85
CA ARG A 84 -12.95 -8.20 23.73
C ARG A 84 -12.14 -7.03 23.17
N ILE A 85 -12.74 -5.85 23.05
CA ILE A 85 -12.02 -4.64 22.62
C ILE A 85 -11.08 -4.15 23.73
N ALA A 86 -11.51 -4.23 24.99
CA ALA A 86 -10.70 -3.84 26.14
C ALA A 86 -9.42 -4.68 26.26
N GLU A 87 -9.46 -5.95 25.85
CA GLU A 87 -8.27 -6.80 25.75
C GLU A 87 -7.22 -6.21 24.77
N CYS A 88 -7.64 -5.76 23.60
CA CYS A 88 -6.76 -5.14 22.60
C CYS A 88 -6.12 -3.85 23.14
N TRP A 89 -6.93 -2.98 23.76
CA TRP A 89 -6.44 -1.75 24.40
C TRP A 89 -5.40 -2.03 25.49
N ASN A 90 -5.66 -3.01 26.36
CA ASN A 90 -4.77 -3.35 27.47
C ASN A 90 -3.46 -4.01 27.01
N ASN A 91 -3.51 -4.81 25.94
CA ASN A 91 -2.34 -5.50 25.40
C ASN A 91 -1.48 -4.60 24.51
N GLY A 92 -2.05 -3.51 23.97
CA GLY A 92 -1.37 -2.59 23.06
C GLY A 92 -1.19 -3.15 21.64
N ASP A 93 -1.93 -4.20 21.29
CA ASP A 93 -1.94 -4.83 19.97
C ASP A 93 -3.34 -5.38 19.66
N ASP A 94 -3.74 -5.32 18.38
CA ASP A 94 -5.07 -5.74 17.93
C ASP A 94 -5.07 -7.24 17.58
N ASN A 95 -5.98 -8.01 18.20
CA ASN A 95 -6.28 -9.36 17.74
C ASN A 95 -7.17 -9.34 16.48
N ALA A 96 -7.55 -10.52 15.98
CA ALA A 96 -8.39 -10.65 14.78
C ALA A 96 -9.75 -9.92 14.90
N TYR A 97 -10.37 -9.94 16.08
CA TYR A 97 -11.65 -9.26 16.33
C TYR A 97 -11.51 -7.73 16.24
N CYS A 98 -10.48 -7.16 16.88
CA CYS A 98 -10.22 -5.72 16.86
C CYS A 98 -9.77 -5.24 15.48
N SER A 99 -8.91 -6.00 14.80
CA SER A 99 -8.49 -5.68 13.42
C SER A 99 -9.68 -5.70 12.47
N PHE A 100 -10.55 -6.71 12.56
CA PHE A 100 -11.76 -6.77 11.73
C PHE A 100 -12.69 -5.59 12.00
N ALA A 101 -12.90 -5.21 13.26
CA ALA A 101 -13.72 -4.07 13.62
C ALA A 101 -13.13 -2.76 13.05
N ARG A 102 -11.84 -2.49 13.32
CA ARG A 102 -11.14 -1.28 12.87
C ARG A 102 -11.16 -1.10 11.36
N ASP A 103 -10.94 -2.19 10.63
CA ASP A 103 -10.74 -2.12 9.19
C ASP A 103 -12.06 -2.09 8.41
N ASN A 104 -13.20 -2.48 9.02
CA ASN A 104 -14.46 -2.65 8.28
C ASN A 104 -15.63 -1.80 8.79
N PHE A 105 -15.45 -1.00 9.84
CA PHE A 105 -16.50 -0.16 10.42
C PHE A 105 -15.97 1.23 10.78
N ASN A 106 -16.83 2.24 10.84
CA ASN A 106 -16.47 3.60 11.30
C ASN A 106 -17.36 4.12 12.45
N PHE A 107 -18.28 3.28 12.92
CA PHE A 107 -19.19 3.58 14.01
C PHE A 107 -19.35 2.33 14.88
N ALA A 108 -19.63 2.48 16.17
CA ALA A 108 -19.80 1.34 17.05
C ALA A 108 -20.90 1.58 18.09
N VAL A 109 -21.46 0.48 18.57
CA VAL A 109 -22.34 0.42 19.72
C VAL A 109 -21.84 -0.69 20.63
N ASP A 110 -21.93 -0.49 21.94
CA ASP A 110 -21.66 -1.56 22.88
C ASP A 110 -22.88 -2.48 23.02
N GLU A 111 -22.66 -3.80 22.99
CA GLU A 111 -23.76 -4.77 23.04
C GLU A 111 -24.39 -4.91 24.45
N TYR A 112 -23.59 -4.78 25.52
CA TYR A 112 -24.03 -5.10 26.89
C TYR A 112 -23.49 -4.22 28.03
N ALA A 113 -22.23 -3.82 28.01
CA ALA A 113 -21.55 -3.16 29.13
C ALA A 113 -22.12 -1.77 29.50
N MET A 114 -22.75 -1.04 28.57
CA MET A 114 -23.39 0.24 28.79
C MET A 114 -24.82 0.11 29.35
N LYS A 115 -25.47 -1.04 29.20
CA LYS A 115 -26.83 -1.30 29.72
C LYS A 115 -26.85 -1.24 31.25
N TRP A 116 -27.99 -0.85 31.82
CA TRP A 116 -28.10 -0.56 33.26
C TRP A 116 -27.65 -1.74 34.13
N GLN A 117 -28.09 -2.96 33.80
CA GLN A 117 -27.71 -4.18 34.50
C GLN A 117 -26.19 -4.40 34.58
N SER A 118 -25.46 -4.12 33.50
CA SER A 118 -24.02 -4.37 33.40
C SER A 118 -23.19 -3.24 33.99
N TRP A 119 -23.63 -2.00 33.79
CA TRP A 119 -22.90 -0.81 34.20
C TRP A 119 -23.07 -0.49 35.68
N GLU A 120 -24.25 -0.71 36.26
CA GLU A 120 -24.54 -0.49 37.69
C GLU A 120 -25.22 -1.73 38.31
N PRO A 121 -24.50 -2.86 38.43
CA PRO A 121 -25.08 -4.10 38.93
C PRO A 121 -25.60 -3.99 40.37
N GLN A 122 -25.08 -3.06 41.17
CA GLN A 122 -25.56 -2.69 42.51
C GLN A 122 -25.68 -1.17 42.60
N TYR A 123 -26.61 -0.68 43.42
CA TYR A 123 -26.88 0.75 43.55
C TYR A 123 -25.60 1.55 43.86
N ASN A 124 -25.25 2.49 42.98
CA ASN A 124 -24.08 3.35 43.05
C ASN A 124 -22.73 2.60 43.07
N GLU A 125 -22.67 1.39 42.51
CA GLU A 125 -21.45 0.63 42.23
C GLU A 125 -21.30 0.41 40.72
N PHE A 126 -20.41 1.17 40.09
CA PHE A 126 -20.26 1.20 38.64
C PHE A 126 -19.15 0.27 38.13
N ASN A 127 -19.44 -0.50 37.08
CA ASN A 127 -18.47 -1.31 36.35
C ASN A 127 -17.97 -0.56 35.10
N THR A 128 -16.82 0.10 35.22
CA THR A 128 -16.31 1.00 34.15
C THR A 128 -15.13 0.44 33.36
N ASN A 129 -14.43 -0.58 33.86
CA ASN A 129 -13.13 -0.98 33.28
C ASN A 129 -13.24 -1.46 31.81
N GLY A 130 -14.15 -2.38 31.50
CA GLY A 130 -14.29 -2.92 30.13
C GLY A 130 -14.80 -1.86 29.16
N VAL A 131 -15.88 -1.16 29.53
CA VAL A 131 -16.53 -0.16 28.68
C VAL A 131 -15.66 1.08 28.45
N ASP A 132 -14.95 1.59 29.47
CA ASP A 132 -14.08 2.76 29.31
C ASP A 132 -12.89 2.44 28.40
N ASN A 133 -12.31 1.24 28.52
CA ASN A 133 -11.23 0.80 27.65
C ASN A 133 -11.69 0.62 26.20
N MET A 134 -12.89 0.05 25.99
CA MET A 134 -13.48 -0.03 24.65
C MET A 134 -13.68 1.37 24.07
N VAL A 135 -14.25 2.31 24.83
CA VAL A 135 -14.47 3.69 24.37
C VAL A 135 -13.14 4.37 24.01
N ASN A 136 -12.10 4.22 24.83
CA ASN A 136 -10.78 4.76 24.51
C ASN A 136 -10.21 4.17 23.22
N TRP A 137 -10.36 2.86 23.00
CA TRP A 137 -9.93 2.21 21.75
C TRP A 137 -10.72 2.72 20.55
N LEU A 138 -12.02 2.91 20.69
CA LEU A 138 -12.88 3.47 19.64
C LEU A 138 -12.49 4.91 19.29
N GLU A 139 -12.27 5.77 20.27
CA GLU A 139 -11.81 7.15 20.04
C GLU A 139 -10.43 7.18 19.37
N ALA A 140 -9.49 6.33 19.82
CA ALA A 140 -8.16 6.23 19.23
C ALA A 140 -8.17 5.78 17.76
N ASN A 141 -9.18 4.99 17.38
CA ASN A 141 -9.39 4.51 16.00
C ASN A 141 -10.39 5.38 15.22
N GLY A 142 -10.85 6.51 15.76
CA GLY A 142 -11.69 7.47 15.06
C GLY A 142 -13.15 7.04 14.82
N PHE A 143 -13.67 6.16 15.66
CA PHE A 143 -15.06 5.70 15.61
C PHE A 143 -16.02 6.72 16.20
N GLY A 144 -17.21 6.83 15.61
CA GLY A 144 -18.37 7.37 16.32
C GLY A 144 -19.00 6.31 17.23
N ILE A 145 -19.56 6.72 18.37
CA ILE A 145 -20.07 5.79 19.39
C ILE A 145 -21.54 6.06 19.69
N ARG A 146 -22.38 5.02 19.62
CA ARG A 146 -23.77 5.02 20.10
C ARG A 146 -23.81 4.42 21.49
N GLY A 147 -24.42 5.13 22.44
CA GLY A 147 -24.76 4.62 23.75
C GLY A 147 -26.03 3.79 23.69
N HIS A 148 -25.94 2.50 24.02
CA HIS A 148 -27.06 1.58 24.04
C HIS A 148 -27.04 0.76 25.34
N CYS A 149 -28.00 0.90 26.23
CA CYS A 149 -29.04 1.93 26.30
C CYS A 149 -29.12 2.47 27.73
N LEU A 150 -29.76 3.63 27.92
CA LEU A 150 -29.96 4.16 29.28
C LEU A 150 -31.01 3.35 30.03
N PHE A 151 -32.12 3.06 29.34
CA PHE A 151 -33.25 2.28 29.83
C PHE A 151 -33.71 1.26 28.77
N TRP A 152 -34.29 0.15 29.23
CA TRP A 152 -34.89 -0.88 28.37
C TRP A 152 -36.21 -1.32 28.99
N ASP A 153 -37.32 -1.01 28.32
CA ASP A 153 -38.66 -0.98 28.92
C ASP A 153 -39.34 -2.34 29.03
N VAL A 154 -38.77 -3.37 28.38
CA VAL A 154 -39.24 -4.75 28.44
C VAL A 154 -38.90 -5.34 29.81
N ASP A 155 -39.91 -5.91 30.47
CA ASP A 155 -39.79 -6.54 31.79
C ASP A 155 -39.07 -7.90 31.70
N ASP A 156 -37.74 -7.85 31.54
CA ASP A 156 -36.85 -9.00 31.54
C ASP A 156 -35.70 -8.80 32.54
N PRO A 157 -35.42 -9.78 33.43
CA PRO A 157 -34.41 -9.66 34.50
C PRO A 157 -32.98 -9.42 34.02
N ARG A 158 -32.72 -9.48 32.71
CA ARG A 158 -31.43 -9.15 32.09
C ARG A 158 -31.29 -7.66 31.77
N ASN A 159 -32.37 -6.89 31.77
CA ASN A 159 -32.40 -5.52 31.24
C ASN A 159 -32.01 -4.47 32.30
N PHE A 160 -32.33 -4.69 33.56
CA PHE A 160 -32.00 -3.79 34.67
C PHE A 160 -31.69 -4.53 35.97
N PRO A 161 -30.87 -3.94 36.87
CA PRO A 161 -30.41 -4.57 38.10
C PRO A 161 -31.50 -5.13 39.01
N GLU A 162 -31.22 -6.22 39.73
CA GLU A 162 -32.14 -6.82 40.71
C GLU A 162 -32.66 -5.80 41.74
N TRP A 163 -31.86 -4.81 42.13
CA TRP A 163 -32.25 -3.78 43.09
C TRP A 163 -33.32 -2.82 42.55
N VAL A 164 -33.49 -2.71 41.22
CA VAL A 164 -34.50 -1.86 40.56
C VAL A 164 -35.89 -2.52 40.59
N TYR A 165 -35.95 -3.86 40.50
CA TYR A 165 -37.20 -4.63 40.40
C TYR A 165 -38.22 -4.37 41.51
N GLY A 166 -37.76 -4.02 42.72
CA GLY A 166 -38.61 -3.77 43.88
C GLY A 166 -39.13 -2.34 44.00
N LEU A 167 -38.57 -1.38 43.25
CA LEU A 167 -38.86 0.05 43.42
C LEU A 167 -40.18 0.45 42.81
N ARG A 168 -40.98 1.29 43.48
CA ARG A 168 -42.27 1.75 42.95
C ARG A 168 -42.50 3.24 43.23
N GLY A 169 -43.35 3.87 42.42
CA GLY A 169 -43.72 5.28 42.57
C GLY A 169 -42.51 6.20 42.51
N ALA A 170 -42.40 7.10 43.50
CA ALA A 170 -41.29 8.06 43.61
C ALA A 170 -39.91 7.39 43.69
N GLU A 171 -39.78 6.22 44.36
CA GLU A 171 -38.49 5.53 44.48
C GLU A 171 -37.98 5.05 43.11
N MET A 172 -38.88 4.58 42.24
CA MET A 172 -38.52 4.21 40.87
C MET A 172 -38.18 5.46 40.04
N SER A 173 -38.97 6.53 40.17
CA SER A 173 -38.69 7.80 39.48
C SER A 173 -37.31 8.37 39.87
N ASP A 174 -36.96 8.29 41.15
CA ASP A 174 -35.66 8.73 41.67
C ASP A 174 -34.52 7.85 41.13
N ALA A 175 -34.73 6.53 41.01
CA ALA A 175 -33.74 5.63 40.41
C ALA A 175 -33.52 5.89 38.92
N ILE A 176 -34.59 6.15 38.15
CA ILE A 176 -34.52 6.53 36.73
C ILE A 176 -33.75 7.86 36.59
N HIS A 177 -34.07 8.86 37.41
CA HIS A 177 -33.36 10.14 37.40
C HIS A 177 -31.88 9.96 37.77
N HIS A 178 -31.60 9.16 38.81
CA HIS A 178 -30.23 8.85 39.25
C HIS A 178 -29.40 8.22 38.14
N ARG A 179 -29.96 7.27 37.38
CA ARG A 179 -29.30 6.64 36.24
C ARG A 179 -28.86 7.65 35.18
N ILE A 180 -29.69 8.66 34.91
CA ILE A 180 -29.31 9.77 34.00
C ILE A 180 -28.20 10.62 34.64
N GLU A 181 -28.35 11.03 35.90
CA GLU A 181 -27.38 11.85 36.63
C GLU A 181 -25.98 11.21 36.69
N THR A 182 -25.88 9.88 36.62
CA THR A 182 -24.60 9.16 36.69
C THR A 182 -24.06 8.78 35.31
N ALA A 183 -24.89 8.17 34.44
CA ALA A 183 -24.41 7.62 33.17
C ALA A 183 -24.14 8.72 32.13
N VAL A 184 -25.03 9.72 32.02
CA VAL A 184 -24.90 10.77 31.00
C VAL A 184 -23.62 11.60 31.20
N PRO A 185 -23.30 12.11 32.41
CA PRO A 185 -22.04 12.81 32.63
C PRO A 185 -20.78 11.95 32.45
N HIS A 186 -20.84 10.64 32.71
CA HIS A 186 -19.70 9.72 32.56
C HIS A 186 -19.27 9.55 31.10
N PHE A 187 -20.23 9.49 30.18
CA PHE A 187 -20.01 9.31 28.73
C PHE A 187 -20.05 10.62 27.93
N LYS A 188 -20.18 11.77 28.61
CA LYS A 188 -20.27 13.09 27.98
C LYS A 188 -19.07 13.36 27.07
N GLY A 189 -19.35 13.75 25.83
CA GLY A 189 -18.35 14.03 24.79
C GLY A 189 -17.76 12.79 24.10
N LYS A 190 -18.14 11.58 24.52
CA LYS A 190 -17.67 10.31 23.95
C LYS A 190 -18.70 9.64 23.04
N VAL A 191 -19.98 9.76 23.40
CA VAL A 191 -21.10 9.19 22.62
C VAL A 191 -21.77 10.27 21.78
N ALA A 192 -22.05 9.93 20.53
CA ALA A 192 -22.79 10.78 19.60
C ALA A 192 -24.31 10.57 19.72
N HIS A 193 -24.76 9.38 20.14
CA HIS A 193 -26.17 9.02 20.24
C HIS A 193 -26.47 8.32 21.56
N TRP A 194 -27.71 8.42 22.04
CA TRP A 194 -28.25 7.59 23.11
C TRP A 194 -29.57 6.97 22.70
N ASP A 195 -29.66 5.65 22.81
CA ASP A 195 -30.94 4.96 22.96
C ASP A 195 -31.46 5.25 24.37
N VAL A 196 -32.44 6.16 24.45
CA VAL A 196 -32.91 6.70 25.73
C VAL A 196 -33.68 5.62 26.47
N ASN A 197 -34.75 5.11 25.86
CA ASN A 197 -35.52 4.00 26.38
C ASN A 197 -35.84 3.03 25.24
N ASN A 198 -35.20 1.86 25.30
CA ASN A 198 -35.27 0.82 24.28
C ASN A 198 -36.61 0.05 24.36
N GLU A 199 -37.24 -0.22 23.22
CA GLU A 199 -38.41 -1.11 23.07
C GLU A 199 -39.65 -0.67 23.84
N MET A 200 -40.00 0.62 23.73
CA MET A 200 -41.17 1.21 24.40
C MET A 200 -42.51 0.76 23.82
N LEU A 201 -42.52 0.19 22.62
CA LEU A 201 -43.73 -0.36 21.99
C LEU A 201 -44.10 -1.73 22.59
N HIS A 202 -43.11 -2.54 22.96
CA HIS A 202 -43.30 -3.89 23.53
C HIS A 202 -43.14 -3.96 25.04
N GLY A 203 -42.53 -2.94 25.64
CA GLY A 203 -42.37 -2.78 27.09
C GLY A 203 -43.24 -1.66 27.66
N ASN A 204 -43.48 -1.69 28.98
CA ASN A 204 -44.13 -0.59 29.72
C ASN A 204 -43.73 -0.58 31.20
N PHE A 205 -42.61 -1.24 31.55
CA PHE A 205 -42.21 -1.49 32.92
C PHE A 205 -42.06 -0.19 33.71
N PHE A 206 -41.35 0.81 33.17
CA PHE A 206 -41.05 2.02 33.93
C PHE A 206 -42.30 2.88 34.18
N ALA A 207 -43.23 2.95 33.23
CA ALA A 207 -44.48 3.67 33.42
C ALA A 207 -45.38 2.99 34.47
N GLU A 208 -45.46 1.66 34.46
CA GLU A 208 -46.21 0.90 35.47
C GLU A 208 -45.57 0.97 36.85
N ALA A 209 -44.24 0.89 36.92
CA ALA A 209 -43.52 0.92 38.18
C ALA A 209 -43.57 2.31 38.84
N THR A 210 -43.57 3.39 38.05
CA THR A 210 -43.70 4.77 38.57
C THR A 210 -45.14 5.22 38.80
N ASP A 211 -46.13 4.59 38.15
CA ASP A 211 -47.51 5.11 38.05
C ASP A 211 -47.55 6.55 37.49
N ASP A 212 -46.59 6.86 36.61
CA ASP A 212 -46.42 8.17 35.98
C ASP A 212 -46.47 8.03 34.46
N PRO A 213 -47.57 8.45 33.81
CA PRO A 213 -47.68 8.33 32.37
C PRO A 213 -46.63 9.18 31.62
N ASP A 214 -46.08 10.23 32.24
CA ASP A 214 -45.10 11.14 31.63
C ASP A 214 -43.64 10.68 31.82
N ILE A 215 -43.38 9.55 32.50
CA ILE A 215 -42.00 9.14 32.82
C ILE A 215 -41.11 8.99 31.59
N ARG A 216 -41.65 8.46 30.48
CA ARG A 216 -40.91 8.32 29.22
C ARG A 216 -40.51 9.68 28.67
N VAL A 217 -41.40 10.66 28.67
CA VAL A 217 -41.10 12.04 28.25
C VAL A 217 -40.02 12.66 29.14
N LYS A 218 -40.12 12.44 30.46
CA LYS A 218 -39.15 12.93 31.44
C LYS A 218 -37.76 12.35 31.22
N MET A 219 -37.62 11.07 30.87
CA MET A 219 -36.31 10.46 30.55
C MET A 219 -35.58 11.23 29.43
N PHE A 220 -36.28 11.61 28.36
CA PHE A 220 -35.69 12.40 27.27
C PHE A 220 -35.34 13.83 27.72
N GLN A 221 -36.22 14.48 28.50
CA GLN A 221 -35.99 15.83 29.02
C GLN A 221 -34.80 15.88 29.97
N TRP A 222 -34.71 14.91 30.89
CA TRP A 222 -33.60 14.80 31.82
C TRP A 222 -32.27 14.52 31.11
N LEU A 223 -32.27 13.72 30.05
CA LEU A 223 -31.06 13.54 29.23
C LEU A 223 -30.61 14.87 28.61
N GLU A 224 -31.52 15.60 27.94
CA GLU A 224 -31.24 16.92 27.35
C GLU A 224 -30.71 17.93 28.39
N GLU A 225 -31.28 17.94 29.60
CA GLU A 225 -30.86 18.81 30.69
C GLU A 225 -29.41 18.55 31.14
N HIS A 226 -28.95 17.29 31.10
CA HIS A 226 -27.60 16.89 31.51
C HIS A 226 -26.57 16.99 30.37
N ASP A 227 -26.97 16.56 29.17
CA ASP A 227 -26.16 16.68 27.96
C ASP A 227 -27.04 16.81 26.70
N PRO A 228 -27.17 18.01 26.11
CA PRO A 228 -27.97 18.21 24.91
C PRO A 228 -27.24 17.78 23.62
N GLN A 229 -25.94 17.46 23.69
CA GLN A 229 -25.11 17.15 22.52
C GLN A 229 -25.46 15.83 21.81
N PRO A 230 -25.56 14.68 22.51
CA PRO A 230 -25.87 13.43 21.84
C PRO A 230 -27.33 13.42 21.33
N ASP A 231 -27.54 12.84 20.15
CA ASP A 231 -28.89 12.64 19.65
C ASP A 231 -29.65 11.65 20.50
N ARG A 232 -30.93 11.94 20.75
CA ARG A 232 -31.80 11.18 21.65
C ARG A 232 -32.74 10.32 20.83
N PHE A 233 -32.47 9.02 20.84
CA PHE A 233 -33.17 8.04 20.03
C PHE A 233 -34.33 7.39 20.78
N VAL A 234 -35.47 7.30 20.10
CA VAL A 234 -36.40 6.17 20.26
C VAL A 234 -35.82 4.97 19.50
N ASN A 235 -35.98 3.74 20.01
CA ASN A 235 -35.42 2.54 19.37
C ASN A 235 -36.34 1.35 19.61
N ASP A 236 -36.76 0.65 18.54
CA ASP A 236 -37.76 -0.43 18.64
C ASP A 236 -37.66 -1.45 17.50
N TYR A 237 -38.13 -2.69 17.72
CA TYR A 237 -38.06 -3.82 16.78
C TYR A 237 -39.38 -4.11 16.07
N ASP A 238 -39.33 -4.90 14.99
CA ASP A 238 -40.47 -5.26 14.12
C ASP A 238 -41.19 -4.08 13.41
N VAL A 239 -40.76 -2.84 13.68
CA VAL A 239 -41.34 -1.61 13.14
C VAL A 239 -41.10 -1.39 11.64
N VAL A 240 -40.12 -2.07 11.04
CA VAL A 240 -39.80 -1.91 9.61
C VAL A 240 -40.79 -2.67 8.72
N LEU A 241 -41.24 -3.85 9.15
CA LEU A 241 -42.06 -4.76 8.33
C LEU A 241 -43.48 -4.97 8.85
N PHE A 242 -43.76 -4.68 10.13
CA PHE A 242 -45.01 -5.04 10.78
C PHE A 242 -45.70 -3.88 11.51
N GLU A 243 -44.99 -3.15 12.37
CA GLU A 243 -45.59 -2.23 13.36
C GLU A 243 -45.33 -0.73 13.07
N THR A 244 -45.23 -0.38 11.78
CA THR A 244 -44.94 0.98 11.32
C THR A 244 -45.94 2.02 11.84
N ASP A 245 -47.24 1.71 11.81
CA ASP A 245 -48.31 2.66 12.19
C ASP A 245 -48.32 2.90 13.70
N GLU A 246 -48.17 1.84 14.48
CA GLU A 246 -48.08 1.87 15.93
C GLU A 246 -46.88 2.69 16.38
N TYR A 247 -45.72 2.47 15.78
CA TYR A 247 -44.50 3.21 16.13
C TYR A 247 -44.60 4.70 15.74
N ILE A 248 -45.13 5.02 14.56
CA ILE A 248 -45.40 6.42 14.18
C ILE A 248 -46.34 7.08 15.20
N ASN A 249 -47.41 6.41 15.62
CA ASN A 249 -48.32 6.98 16.61
C ASN A 249 -47.65 7.15 17.98
N HIS A 250 -46.78 6.22 18.36
CA HIS A 250 -46.02 6.28 19.61
C HIS A 250 -45.04 7.47 19.62
N ILE A 251 -44.25 7.64 18.57
CA ILE A 251 -43.32 8.76 18.42
C ILE A 251 -44.07 10.09 18.42
N ARG A 252 -45.21 10.17 17.73
CA ARG A 252 -46.05 11.36 17.71
C ARG A 252 -46.55 11.72 19.11
N ASP A 253 -47.01 10.76 19.91
CA ASP A 253 -47.44 11.01 21.29
C ASP A 253 -46.30 11.58 22.14
N LEU A 254 -45.09 11.00 22.04
CA LEU A 254 -43.92 11.48 22.77
C LEU A 254 -43.54 12.92 22.37
N LEU A 255 -43.52 13.22 21.07
CA LEU A 255 -43.23 14.56 20.56
C LEU A 255 -44.30 15.58 20.99
N ASP A 256 -45.59 15.24 20.86
CA ASP A 256 -46.72 16.10 21.25
C ASP A 256 -46.70 16.44 22.75
N ARG A 257 -46.16 15.53 23.57
CA ARG A 257 -45.98 15.70 25.01
C ARG A 257 -44.65 16.35 25.40
N GLY A 258 -43.81 16.68 24.43
CA GLY A 258 -42.59 17.47 24.61
C GLY A 258 -41.33 16.67 24.90
N ALA A 259 -41.24 15.41 24.46
CA ALA A 259 -39.98 14.67 24.46
C ALA A 259 -39.06 15.22 23.36
N PRO A 260 -37.82 15.64 23.67
CA PRO A 260 -36.89 16.14 22.67
C PRO A 260 -36.21 15.01 21.90
N ILE A 261 -36.97 14.30 21.07
CA ILE A 261 -36.44 13.23 20.21
C ILE A 261 -35.68 13.86 19.05
N SER A 262 -34.45 13.39 18.79
CA SER A 262 -33.62 13.83 17.67
C SER A 262 -33.09 12.69 16.80
N GLY A 263 -33.46 11.44 17.10
CA GLY A 263 -33.18 10.27 16.25
C GLY A 263 -34.28 9.22 16.35
N ILE A 264 -34.46 8.44 15.28
CA ILE A 264 -35.39 7.29 15.26
C ILE A 264 -34.62 6.03 14.86
N GLY A 265 -34.53 5.08 15.79
CA GLY A 265 -33.91 3.77 15.61
C GLY A 265 -34.93 2.74 15.13
N LEU A 266 -34.52 1.97 14.14
CA LEU A 266 -35.28 0.91 13.49
C LEU A 266 -34.52 -0.41 13.65
N GLN A 267 -34.79 -1.12 14.74
CA GLN A 267 -34.18 -2.43 14.94
C GLN A 267 -34.74 -3.40 13.89
N SER A 268 -33.84 -4.01 13.15
CA SER A 268 -34.05 -4.75 11.92
C SER A 268 -33.47 -6.16 12.07
N HIS A 269 -33.86 -6.84 13.14
CA HIS A 269 -33.52 -8.24 13.40
C HIS A 269 -34.35 -9.16 12.49
N MET A 270 -33.83 -9.46 11.31
CA MET A 270 -34.54 -10.19 10.28
C MET A 270 -34.48 -11.71 10.53
N GLY A 271 -35.63 -12.37 10.32
CA GLY A 271 -35.70 -13.83 10.32
C GLY A 271 -35.28 -14.45 8.98
N PRO A 272 -35.46 -15.78 8.82
CA PRO A 272 -35.00 -16.52 7.64
C PRO A 272 -35.85 -16.28 6.37
N GLU A 273 -36.90 -15.47 6.49
CA GLU A 273 -37.77 -15.11 5.37
C GLU A 273 -37.11 -14.00 4.53
N GLN A 274 -37.53 -13.91 3.27
CA GLN A 274 -37.11 -12.85 2.37
C GLN A 274 -37.56 -11.48 2.90
N ILE A 275 -36.69 -10.48 2.84
CA ILE A 275 -37.05 -9.13 3.28
C ILE A 275 -38.00 -8.50 2.25
N ASP A 276 -39.14 -7.97 2.72
CA ASP A 276 -40.04 -7.17 1.90
C ASP A 276 -39.52 -5.73 1.77
N LEU A 277 -38.75 -5.50 0.70
CA LEU A 277 -38.12 -4.21 0.41
C LEU A 277 -39.17 -3.13 0.09
N GLY A 278 -40.36 -3.51 -0.38
CA GLY A 278 -41.47 -2.59 -0.62
C GLY A 278 -42.03 -2.02 0.67
N LYS A 279 -42.27 -2.88 1.67
CA LYS A 279 -42.68 -2.45 3.01
C LYS A 279 -41.60 -1.65 3.72
N ALA A 280 -40.36 -2.10 3.67
CA ALA A 280 -39.25 -1.35 4.27
C ALA A 280 -39.11 0.05 3.64
N GLU A 281 -39.25 0.16 2.31
CA GLU A 281 -39.22 1.46 1.62
C GLU A 281 -40.38 2.37 2.05
N ASP A 282 -41.60 1.83 2.19
CA ASP A 282 -42.77 2.58 2.68
C ASP A 282 -42.56 3.08 4.12
N THR A 283 -42.08 2.21 5.02
CA THR A 283 -41.75 2.58 6.41
C THR A 283 -40.76 3.75 6.44
N PHE A 284 -39.62 3.64 5.74
CA PHE A 284 -38.61 4.70 5.75
C PHE A 284 -39.16 6.01 5.16
N PHE A 285 -39.97 5.93 4.10
CA PHE A 285 -40.61 7.11 3.50
C PHE A 285 -41.59 7.77 4.46
N ARG A 286 -42.46 6.99 5.10
CA ARG A 286 -43.51 7.51 5.99
C ARG A 286 -42.94 8.15 7.24
N MET A 287 -41.95 7.52 7.89
CA MET A 287 -41.32 8.08 9.09
C MET A 287 -40.56 9.37 8.77
N TRP A 288 -39.78 9.38 7.68
CA TRP A 288 -39.07 10.59 7.27
C TRP A 288 -40.03 11.74 6.92
N ASN A 289 -41.12 11.46 6.20
CA ASN A 289 -42.09 12.46 5.80
C ASN A 289 -42.94 12.98 6.97
N GLU A 290 -43.20 12.16 7.99
CA GLU A 290 -43.95 12.58 9.17
C GLU A 290 -43.10 13.45 10.10
N PHE A 291 -41.86 13.05 10.38
CA PHE A 291 -41.08 13.64 11.47
C PHE A 291 -39.94 14.54 11.01
N HIS A 292 -39.35 14.30 9.84
CA HIS A 292 -38.08 14.90 9.41
C HIS A 292 -36.95 14.77 10.46
N ILE A 293 -37.00 13.71 11.25
CA ILE A 293 -35.96 13.32 12.21
C ILE A 293 -35.10 12.22 11.56
N PRO A 294 -33.76 12.26 11.69
CA PRO A 294 -32.87 11.24 11.13
C PRO A 294 -33.27 9.81 11.55
N LEU A 295 -33.34 8.93 10.56
CA LEU A 295 -33.61 7.50 10.74
C LEU A 295 -32.29 6.73 10.83
N TRP A 296 -32.24 5.70 11.66
CA TRP A 296 -31.10 4.78 11.73
C TRP A 296 -31.61 3.35 11.69
N ILE A 297 -30.99 2.53 10.85
CA ILE A 297 -31.02 1.09 11.08
C ILE A 297 -30.11 0.85 12.28
N SER A 298 -30.70 0.76 13.45
CA SER A 298 -29.98 0.76 14.73
C SER A 298 -29.40 -0.60 15.08
N GLU A 299 -29.99 -1.67 14.55
CA GLU A 299 -29.60 -3.06 14.78
C GLU A 299 -29.97 -3.87 13.54
N PHE A 300 -29.01 -4.32 12.74
CA PHE A 300 -29.26 -5.20 11.59
C PHE A 300 -28.54 -6.53 11.77
N ASP A 301 -29.31 -7.60 11.83
CA ASP A 301 -28.83 -8.95 11.59
C ASP A 301 -29.88 -9.70 10.76
N TRP A 302 -29.44 -10.66 9.96
CA TRP A 302 -30.34 -11.53 9.20
C TRP A 302 -30.00 -12.98 9.52
N GLN A 303 -30.94 -13.69 10.14
CA GLN A 303 -30.74 -15.08 10.54
C GLN A 303 -31.31 -16.03 9.47
N GLY A 304 -30.44 -16.73 8.75
CA GLY A 304 -30.85 -17.75 7.78
C GLY A 304 -31.50 -19.00 8.40
N SER A 305 -32.15 -19.83 7.57
CA SER A 305 -32.70 -21.10 8.04
C SER A 305 -31.58 -22.14 8.20
N GLN A 306 -31.16 -22.42 9.44
CA GLN A 306 -30.14 -23.42 9.80
C GLN A 306 -28.82 -23.35 8.97
N GLY A 307 -27.93 -22.45 9.37
CA GLY A 307 -26.46 -22.61 9.26
C GLY A 307 -25.76 -22.68 7.89
N GLU A 308 -26.44 -22.68 6.74
CA GLU A 308 -25.76 -22.93 5.44
C GLU A 308 -26.13 -21.99 4.27
N ASP A 309 -26.93 -20.93 4.46
CA ASP A 309 -27.29 -20.01 3.34
C ASP A 309 -26.63 -18.62 3.43
N HIS A 310 -25.29 -18.60 3.47
CA HIS A 310 -24.54 -17.34 3.47
C HIS A 310 -24.73 -16.54 2.17
N ALA A 311 -25.09 -17.19 1.05
CA ALA A 311 -25.35 -16.52 -0.21
C ALA A 311 -26.68 -15.73 -0.18
N GLN A 312 -27.73 -16.30 0.43
CA GLN A 312 -28.96 -15.55 0.68
C GLN A 312 -28.72 -14.42 1.68
N HIS A 313 -27.98 -14.68 2.76
CA HIS A 313 -27.60 -13.63 3.72
C HIS A 313 -26.91 -12.46 3.00
N ALA A 314 -25.93 -12.74 2.14
CA ALA A 314 -25.27 -11.71 1.33
C ALA A 314 -26.25 -10.90 0.47
N SER A 315 -27.21 -11.56 -0.19
CA SER A 315 -28.22 -10.92 -1.04
C SER A 315 -29.16 -10.01 -0.23
N GLU A 316 -29.72 -10.52 0.88
CA GLU A 316 -30.63 -9.76 1.75
C GLU A 316 -29.92 -8.57 2.40
N LEU A 317 -28.69 -8.76 2.87
CA LEU A 317 -27.83 -7.69 3.40
C LEU A 317 -27.60 -6.62 2.33
N VAL A 318 -27.16 -6.99 1.13
CA VAL A 318 -26.86 -6.03 0.06
C VAL A 318 -28.09 -5.23 -0.36
N ASN A 319 -29.23 -5.89 -0.52
CA ASN A 319 -30.46 -5.21 -0.91
C ASN A 319 -30.96 -4.27 0.19
N PHE A 320 -30.98 -4.72 1.45
CA PHE A 320 -31.44 -3.89 2.56
C PHE A 320 -30.52 -2.68 2.80
N TYR A 321 -29.20 -2.86 2.77
CA TYR A 321 -28.23 -1.78 2.91
C TYR A 321 -28.36 -0.76 1.78
N ASN A 322 -28.52 -1.21 0.53
CA ASN A 322 -28.74 -0.29 -0.59
C ASN A 322 -30.06 0.47 -0.47
N LEU A 323 -31.13 -0.19 0.00
CA LEU A 323 -32.40 0.49 0.26
C LEU A 323 -32.24 1.60 1.31
N ALA A 324 -31.62 1.29 2.45
CA ALA A 324 -31.34 2.24 3.51
C ALA A 324 -30.44 3.40 3.01
N MET A 325 -29.37 3.09 2.29
CA MET A 325 -28.48 4.09 1.68
C MET A 325 -29.19 4.99 0.67
N SER A 326 -30.26 4.51 0.04
CA SER A 326 -31.06 5.28 -0.93
C SER A 326 -32.03 6.27 -0.29
N ASN A 327 -32.37 6.10 0.99
CA ASN A 327 -33.33 6.97 1.68
C ASN A 327 -32.63 8.27 2.16
N GLU A 328 -33.20 9.44 1.86
CA GLU A 328 -32.57 10.72 2.20
C GLU A 328 -32.51 11.01 3.71
N GLY A 329 -33.46 10.49 4.49
CA GLY A 329 -33.54 10.64 5.94
C GLY A 329 -32.69 9.64 6.72
N MET A 330 -32.11 8.62 6.06
CA MET A 330 -31.27 7.63 6.72
C MET A 330 -29.91 8.25 7.09
N GLY A 331 -29.57 8.22 8.37
CA GLY A 331 -28.37 8.80 8.97
C GLY A 331 -27.25 7.80 9.26
N GLY A 332 -27.55 6.50 9.32
CA GLY A 332 -26.54 5.46 9.53
C GLY A 332 -27.13 4.05 9.61
N ILE A 333 -26.25 3.05 9.55
CA ILE A 333 -26.60 1.63 9.64
C ILE A 333 -25.66 0.96 10.65
N MET A 334 -26.22 0.22 11.60
CA MET A 334 -25.50 -0.54 12.61
C MET A 334 -25.79 -2.03 12.41
N MET A 335 -24.75 -2.80 12.11
CA MET A 335 -24.79 -4.26 12.13
C MET A 335 -24.82 -4.76 13.58
N TRP A 336 -25.66 -5.72 13.91
CA TRP A 336 -25.77 -6.17 15.30
C TRP A 336 -24.81 -7.31 15.63
N GLY A 337 -23.51 -7.02 15.53
CA GLY A 337 -22.43 -7.97 15.75
C GLY A 337 -22.02 -8.66 14.45
N PHE A 338 -20.73 -8.93 14.30
CA PHE A 338 -20.19 -9.48 13.05
C PHE A 338 -19.62 -10.90 13.19
N TRP A 339 -19.38 -11.39 14.41
CA TRP A 339 -18.61 -12.60 14.65
C TRP A 339 -19.40 -13.68 15.40
N ASP A 340 -19.44 -14.89 14.85
CA ASP A 340 -20.24 -16.02 15.35
C ASP A 340 -19.96 -16.40 16.82
N GLN A 341 -18.71 -16.29 17.28
CA GLN A 341 -18.33 -16.59 18.68
C GLN A 341 -18.68 -15.48 19.68
N ALA A 342 -19.22 -14.36 19.20
CA ALA A 342 -19.61 -13.22 20.02
C ALA A 342 -21.05 -12.75 19.76
N HIS A 343 -21.75 -13.33 18.77
CA HIS A 343 -23.09 -12.93 18.36
C HIS A 343 -24.17 -13.71 19.14
N TRP A 344 -25.24 -13.02 19.57
CA TRP A 344 -26.37 -13.65 20.26
C TRP A 344 -27.18 -14.63 19.37
N ARG A 345 -27.14 -14.40 18.05
CA ARG A 345 -27.54 -15.31 16.96
C ARG A 345 -26.32 -15.71 16.10
N PRO A 346 -25.54 -16.73 16.46
CA PRO A 346 -24.31 -17.07 15.72
C PRO A 346 -24.51 -17.25 14.20
N ASP A 347 -25.67 -17.80 13.79
CA ASP A 347 -26.03 -18.00 12.38
C ASP A 347 -26.29 -16.70 11.59
N ALA A 348 -26.37 -15.56 12.26
CA ALA A 348 -26.55 -14.24 11.63
C ALA A 348 -25.22 -13.46 11.50
N ALA A 349 -24.11 -14.03 11.98
CA ALA A 349 -22.81 -13.40 11.86
C ALA A 349 -22.32 -13.38 10.41
N ILE A 350 -21.45 -12.41 10.10
CA ILE A 350 -20.81 -12.26 8.80
C ILE A 350 -19.37 -12.78 8.77
N ALA A 351 -18.85 -13.20 9.93
CA ALA A 351 -17.54 -13.80 10.11
C ALA A 351 -17.61 -14.96 11.10
N THR A 352 -16.80 -15.99 10.88
CA THR A 352 -16.82 -17.25 11.62
C THR A 352 -15.43 -17.70 12.09
N GLY A 353 -15.40 -18.57 13.10
CA GLY A 353 -14.19 -19.23 13.57
C GLY A 353 -13.23 -18.34 14.37
N ASP A 354 -12.18 -18.92 14.94
CA ASP A 354 -11.28 -18.23 15.88
C ASP A 354 -10.49 -17.07 15.23
N ASP A 355 -10.25 -17.15 13.92
CA ASP A 355 -9.50 -16.15 13.15
C ASP A 355 -10.39 -15.04 12.54
N VAL A 356 -11.70 -15.03 12.86
CA VAL A 356 -12.68 -14.03 12.36
C VAL A 356 -12.71 -13.99 10.83
N THR A 357 -12.86 -15.16 10.22
CA THR A 357 -12.85 -15.32 8.76
C THR A 357 -14.19 -14.87 8.17
N PRO A 358 -14.24 -13.94 7.20
CA PRO A 358 -15.50 -13.53 6.57
C PRO A 358 -16.19 -14.70 5.85
N ASN A 359 -17.50 -14.81 6.01
CA ASN A 359 -18.34 -15.63 5.12
C ASN A 359 -18.79 -14.81 3.90
N GLU A 360 -19.65 -15.37 3.05
CA GLU A 360 -20.13 -14.70 1.84
C GLU A 360 -20.84 -13.37 2.12
N ALA A 361 -21.58 -13.27 3.23
CA ALA A 361 -22.19 -12.01 3.68
C ALA A 361 -21.14 -11.03 4.20
N GLY A 362 -20.08 -11.51 4.85
CA GLY A 362 -18.92 -10.71 5.24
C GLY A 362 -18.20 -10.10 4.05
N TYR A 363 -17.89 -10.91 3.02
CA TYR A 363 -17.30 -10.40 1.78
C TYR A 363 -18.23 -9.42 1.06
N ALA A 364 -19.54 -9.66 1.06
CA ALA A 364 -20.51 -8.74 0.48
C ALA A 364 -20.56 -7.39 1.24
N TYR A 365 -20.58 -7.43 2.58
CA TYR A 365 -20.49 -6.23 3.41
C TYR A 365 -19.18 -5.47 3.17
N MET A 366 -18.05 -6.16 3.14
CA MET A 366 -16.74 -5.55 2.86
C MET A 366 -16.70 -4.92 1.47
N ASP A 367 -17.32 -5.53 0.44
CA ASP A 367 -17.45 -4.90 -0.88
C ASP A 367 -18.29 -3.63 -0.83
N LEU A 368 -19.38 -3.62 -0.05
CA LEU A 368 -20.16 -2.40 0.17
C LEU A 368 -19.33 -1.31 0.83
N TYR A 369 -18.66 -1.65 1.95
CA TYR A 369 -17.91 -0.69 2.77
C TYR A 369 -16.68 -0.12 2.04
N HIS A 370 -15.85 -0.97 1.45
CA HIS A 370 -14.57 -0.58 0.84
C HIS A 370 -14.68 -0.14 -0.61
N ASN A 371 -15.73 -0.58 -1.33
CA ASN A 371 -15.86 -0.34 -2.76
C ASN A 371 -17.16 0.38 -3.13
N ALA A 372 -18.33 -0.21 -2.89
CA ALA A 372 -19.59 0.31 -3.41
C ALA A 372 -19.96 1.68 -2.80
N TYR A 373 -19.57 1.92 -1.55
CA TYR A 373 -19.78 3.16 -0.80
C TYR A 373 -18.50 3.99 -0.68
N ARG A 374 -17.60 3.87 -1.66
CA ARG A 374 -16.38 4.69 -1.81
C ARG A 374 -16.27 5.19 -3.24
N THR A 375 -15.54 6.29 -3.44
CA THR A 375 -15.20 6.77 -4.79
C THR A 375 -13.71 6.64 -5.01
N ASN A 376 -13.33 5.49 -5.57
CA ASN A 376 -11.96 5.15 -5.93
C ASN A 376 -11.89 4.94 -7.45
N ASP A 377 -11.56 6.00 -8.19
CA ASP A 377 -11.62 5.99 -9.67
C ASP A 377 -10.62 6.99 -10.27
N VAL A 378 -10.48 6.96 -11.59
CA VAL A 378 -9.58 7.82 -12.35
C VAL A 378 -10.37 8.67 -13.34
N PHE A 379 -10.38 9.99 -13.11
CA PHE A 379 -11.16 10.94 -13.89
C PHE A 379 -10.31 11.69 -14.91
N SER A 380 -10.78 11.76 -16.16
CA SER A 380 -10.18 12.63 -17.17
C SER A 380 -10.52 14.09 -16.90
N ALA A 381 -9.62 15.00 -17.28
CA ALA A 381 -9.88 16.43 -17.17
C ALA A 381 -11.14 16.83 -17.98
N SER A 382 -12.06 17.55 -17.35
CA SER A 382 -13.27 18.12 -17.95
C SER A 382 -12.98 19.41 -18.70
N ALA A 383 -11.98 20.17 -18.25
CA ALA A 383 -11.47 21.36 -18.92
C ALA A 383 -9.93 21.47 -18.73
N LYS A 384 -9.27 22.14 -19.68
CA LYS A 384 -7.84 22.42 -19.63
C LYS A 384 -7.55 23.82 -20.17
N THR A 385 -6.80 24.61 -19.42
CA THR A 385 -6.13 25.82 -19.90
C THR A 385 -4.62 25.55 -20.04
N THR A 386 -3.81 26.59 -20.33
CA THR A 386 -2.36 26.43 -20.40
C THR A 386 -1.76 25.97 -19.07
N ASN A 387 -2.25 26.47 -17.93
CA ASN A 387 -1.68 26.25 -16.61
C ASN A 387 -2.64 25.60 -15.60
N GLU A 388 -3.84 25.19 -16.01
CA GLU A 388 -4.84 24.62 -15.09
C GLU A 388 -5.56 23.43 -15.73
N LEU A 389 -5.81 22.40 -14.94
CA LEU A 389 -6.70 21.28 -15.24
C LEU A 389 -7.90 21.32 -14.32
N GLU A 390 -9.08 21.07 -14.86
CA GLU A 390 -10.31 20.90 -14.08
C GLU A 390 -10.76 19.44 -14.18
N PHE A 391 -11.15 18.87 -13.05
CA PHE A 391 -11.74 17.54 -12.95
C PHE A 391 -13.08 17.64 -12.24
N ASN A 392 -14.14 17.14 -12.88
CA ASN A 392 -15.48 17.10 -12.30
C ASN A 392 -15.93 15.65 -12.13
N PHE A 393 -16.36 15.31 -10.92
CA PHE A 393 -16.95 14.01 -10.63
C PHE A 393 -17.98 14.09 -9.51
N ARG A 394 -18.74 13.02 -9.31
CA ARG A 394 -19.57 12.85 -8.11
C ARG A 394 -18.91 11.85 -7.18
N GLY A 395 -18.53 12.30 -6.00
CA GLY A 395 -17.86 11.48 -4.98
C GLY A 395 -18.75 11.24 -3.77
N PHE A 396 -18.67 10.06 -3.16
CA PHE A 396 -19.25 9.80 -1.84
C PHE A 396 -18.68 10.79 -0.81
N ARG A 397 -19.48 11.19 0.17
CA ARG A 397 -19.01 12.12 1.20
C ARG A 397 -17.96 11.46 2.08
N GLY A 398 -16.88 12.20 2.35
CA GLY A 398 -15.71 11.62 3.00
C GLY A 398 -14.43 12.42 2.84
N GLU A 399 -13.35 11.84 3.34
CA GLU A 399 -11.98 12.31 3.14
C GLU A 399 -11.36 11.65 1.91
N TYR A 400 -10.57 12.42 1.18
CA TYR A 400 -9.99 12.03 -0.09
C TYR A 400 -8.49 12.30 -0.14
N GLU A 401 -7.78 11.39 -0.81
CA GLU A 401 -6.46 11.64 -1.37
C GLU A 401 -6.57 11.74 -2.89
N PHE A 402 -5.81 12.66 -3.46
CA PHE A 402 -5.74 12.85 -4.91
C PHE A 402 -4.34 12.54 -5.42
N THR A 403 -4.27 11.95 -6.61
CA THR A 403 -3.04 11.73 -7.34
C THR A 403 -3.26 12.09 -8.80
N LEU A 404 -2.47 13.02 -9.32
CA LEU A 404 -2.41 13.28 -10.75
C LEU A 404 -1.67 12.12 -11.40
N VAL A 405 -2.24 11.51 -12.43
CA VAL A 405 -1.67 10.36 -13.16
C VAL A 405 -1.66 10.61 -14.66
N ASN A 406 -0.79 9.91 -15.39
CA ASN A 406 -0.76 9.96 -16.85
C ASN A 406 -1.80 9.02 -17.48
N GLU A 407 -1.84 8.98 -18.82
CA GLU A 407 -2.82 8.16 -19.56
C GLU A 407 -2.69 6.65 -19.32
N HIS A 408 -1.53 6.20 -18.85
CA HIS A 408 -1.21 4.82 -18.47
C HIS A 408 -1.44 4.53 -16.97
N GLY A 409 -1.99 5.48 -16.22
CA GLY A 409 -2.26 5.32 -14.78
C GLY A 409 -1.02 5.47 -13.89
N ARG A 410 0.10 5.96 -14.42
CA ARG A 410 1.33 6.16 -13.62
C ARG A 410 1.27 7.51 -12.89
N SER A 411 1.67 7.52 -11.62
CA SER A 411 1.69 8.73 -10.79
C SER A 411 2.54 9.83 -11.40
N VAL A 412 1.98 11.04 -11.44
CA VAL A 412 2.60 12.30 -11.86
C VAL A 412 2.85 13.18 -10.65
N HIS A 413 1.89 13.24 -9.73
CA HIS A 413 2.02 13.96 -8.48
C HIS A 413 1.00 13.44 -7.48
N LYS A 414 1.44 13.04 -6.29
CA LYS A 414 0.54 12.75 -5.16
C LYS A 414 0.42 14.01 -4.32
N PHE A 415 -0.80 14.49 -4.11
CA PHE A 415 -1.04 15.62 -3.21
C PHE A 415 -0.89 15.14 -1.76
N GLY A 416 -0.09 15.85 -0.97
CA GLY A 416 0.22 15.48 0.42
C GLY A 416 -0.90 15.77 1.42
N ASP A 417 -1.94 16.48 0.99
CA ASP A 417 -3.09 16.86 1.82
C ASP A 417 -4.24 15.85 1.71
N THR A 418 -5.01 15.74 2.79
CA THR A 418 -6.32 15.08 2.79
C THR A 418 -7.42 16.11 2.57
N PHE A 419 -8.37 15.81 1.69
CA PHE A 419 -9.44 16.73 1.30
C PHE A 419 -10.80 16.22 1.74
N THR A 420 -11.57 17.05 2.44
CA THR A 420 -12.91 16.69 2.91
C THR A 420 -14.00 17.09 1.91
N VAL A 421 -14.92 16.17 1.63
CA VAL A 421 -16.09 16.35 0.76
C VAL A 421 -17.35 16.04 1.58
N GLU A 422 -18.03 17.06 2.11
CA GLU A 422 -19.33 16.90 2.80
C GLU A 422 -20.51 17.43 1.98
N GLU A 423 -20.24 18.38 1.10
CA GLU A 423 -21.21 19.03 0.22
C GLU A 423 -20.58 19.29 -1.16
N ASP A 424 -21.32 19.91 -2.06
CA ASP A 424 -20.78 20.32 -3.35
C ASP A 424 -19.59 21.26 -3.13
N VAL A 425 -18.41 20.88 -3.63
CA VAL A 425 -17.15 21.53 -3.24
C VAL A 425 -16.25 21.77 -4.44
N GLU A 426 -15.57 22.91 -4.40
CA GLU A 426 -14.46 23.24 -5.28
C GLU A 426 -13.16 23.15 -4.49
N ILE A 427 -12.23 22.33 -4.96
CA ILE A 427 -10.93 22.08 -4.33
C ILE A 427 -9.84 22.64 -5.24
N GLN A 428 -8.98 23.47 -4.67
CA GLN A 428 -7.80 24.02 -5.34
C GLN A 428 -6.57 23.21 -4.93
N CYS A 429 -5.89 22.64 -5.91
CA CYS A 429 -4.63 21.95 -5.73
C CYS A 429 -3.55 22.66 -6.53
N ASP A 430 -2.42 22.96 -5.88
CA ASP A 430 -1.24 23.50 -6.56
C ASP A 430 -0.20 22.40 -6.65
N VAL A 431 0.26 22.11 -7.87
CA VAL A 431 1.41 21.23 -8.06
C VAL A 431 2.65 22.08 -7.78
N GLN A 432 2.99 22.26 -6.50
CA GLN A 432 4.32 22.74 -6.14
C GLN A 432 5.35 21.77 -6.71
N GLN A 433 6.50 22.32 -7.14
CA GLN A 433 7.56 21.55 -7.79
C GLN A 433 7.74 20.20 -7.12
N VAL A 434 7.40 19.12 -7.84
CA VAL A 434 7.97 17.76 -7.77
C VAL A 434 7.10 16.74 -8.56
N LEU A 435 7.64 16.39 -9.73
CA LEU A 435 8.12 15.07 -10.16
C LEU A 435 7.15 13.90 -10.43
N SER A 436 6.97 13.63 -11.73
CA SER A 436 7.26 12.29 -12.25
C SER A 436 7.95 12.32 -13.63
N ALA A 437 8.97 11.46 -13.77
CA ALA A 437 9.85 11.36 -14.95
C ALA A 437 9.18 10.74 -16.19
N LEU A 438 7.97 10.19 -16.03
CA LEU A 438 7.30 9.38 -17.05
C LEU A 438 6.67 10.18 -18.18
N LEU A 439 6.42 11.46 -17.95
CA LEU A 439 6.00 12.40 -18.97
C LEU A 439 7.15 13.29 -19.45
N PHE A 440 8.32 13.19 -18.82
CA PHE A 440 9.54 13.88 -19.24
C PHE A 440 10.08 13.29 -20.55
N LEU A 441 10.14 11.97 -20.71
CA LEU A 441 10.75 11.38 -21.92
C LEU A 441 9.91 11.48 -23.19
N SER A 442 8.58 11.67 -23.11
CA SER A 442 7.74 11.87 -24.30
C SER A 442 7.59 13.34 -24.72
N VAL A 443 8.01 14.29 -23.87
CA VAL A 443 7.91 15.73 -24.12
C VAL A 443 9.29 16.43 -24.20
N VAL A 444 10.35 15.86 -23.61
CA VAL A 444 11.75 16.24 -23.88
C VAL A 444 12.24 15.51 -25.14
N SER A 445 11.51 15.66 -26.24
CA SER A 445 11.97 15.24 -27.58
C SER A 445 12.47 16.44 -28.41
N LEU A 446 12.68 17.59 -27.77
CA LEU A 446 13.15 18.79 -28.46
C LEU A 446 14.20 19.51 -27.61
N ALA A 447 15.46 19.15 -27.92
CA ALA A 447 16.74 19.61 -27.39
C ALA A 447 17.31 18.70 -26.29
N TRP A 448 18.49 18.14 -26.57
CA TRP A 448 19.40 17.40 -25.67
C TRP A 448 19.15 15.88 -25.49
N SER A 449 19.05 15.12 -26.59
CA SER A 449 19.11 13.65 -26.57
C SER A 449 20.53 13.11 -26.80
N SER A 450 20.86 11.93 -26.26
CA SER A 450 22.11 11.21 -26.54
C SER A 450 22.43 11.14 -28.05
N ILE A 451 23.69 10.93 -28.41
CA ILE A 451 24.07 10.69 -29.81
C ILE A 451 23.72 9.23 -30.16
N PHE A 452 22.66 9.04 -30.94
CA PHE A 452 22.22 7.72 -31.42
C PHE A 452 23.14 7.16 -32.52
N PRO A 453 23.19 5.82 -32.71
CA PRO A 453 23.99 5.19 -33.75
C PRO A 453 23.70 5.74 -35.16
N GLU A 454 24.75 5.79 -35.99
CA GLU A 454 24.64 6.34 -37.35
C GLU A 454 23.58 5.58 -38.17
N GLY A 455 22.62 6.33 -38.72
CA GLY A 455 21.55 5.78 -39.58
C GLY A 455 20.32 5.27 -38.83
N GLU A 456 20.24 5.44 -37.51
CA GLU A 456 19.11 5.04 -36.68
C GLU A 456 18.42 6.26 -36.06
N THR A 457 17.09 6.33 -36.10
CA THR A 457 16.34 7.32 -35.32
C THR A 457 16.20 6.86 -33.87
N GLU A 458 15.97 7.80 -32.94
CA GLU A 458 15.69 7.48 -31.52
C GLU A 458 14.56 6.44 -31.36
N GLU A 459 13.48 6.57 -32.14
CA GLU A 459 12.37 5.61 -32.10
C GLU A 459 12.80 4.21 -32.54
N GLN A 460 13.58 4.11 -33.63
CA GLN A 460 14.09 2.83 -34.13
C GLN A 460 15.03 2.18 -33.09
N TRP A 461 15.92 3.00 -32.52
CA TRP A 461 16.85 2.57 -31.48
C TRP A 461 16.10 2.06 -30.25
N ASN A 462 15.12 2.82 -29.75
CA ASN A 462 14.31 2.44 -28.60
C ASN A 462 13.58 1.11 -28.83
N GLN A 463 12.94 0.93 -30.00
CA GLN A 463 12.28 -0.34 -30.33
C GLN A 463 13.25 -1.52 -30.35
N ARG A 464 14.43 -1.34 -30.95
CA ARG A 464 15.48 -2.36 -31.02
C ARG A 464 16.02 -2.73 -29.64
N ILE A 465 16.29 -1.74 -28.81
CA ILE A 465 16.83 -1.90 -27.46
C ILE A 465 15.82 -2.59 -26.55
N GLN A 466 14.54 -2.20 -26.60
CA GLN A 466 13.49 -2.87 -25.83
C GLN A 466 13.30 -4.34 -26.26
N ALA A 467 13.40 -4.64 -27.57
CA ALA A 467 13.37 -6.03 -28.04
C ALA A 467 14.56 -6.86 -27.54
N LYS A 468 15.75 -6.25 -27.45
CA LYS A 468 16.94 -6.89 -26.85
C LYS A 468 16.78 -7.10 -25.34
N ILE A 469 16.23 -6.12 -24.60
CA ILE A 469 15.94 -6.25 -23.17
C ILE A 469 14.94 -7.39 -22.94
N ASP A 470 13.83 -7.42 -23.67
CA ASP A 470 12.84 -8.51 -23.58
C ASP A 470 13.50 -9.88 -23.86
N LYS A 471 14.32 -9.97 -24.90
CA LYS A 471 15.05 -11.21 -25.23
C LYS A 471 16.01 -11.65 -24.11
N ASN A 472 16.79 -10.72 -23.56
CA ASN A 472 17.94 -11.05 -22.71
C ASN A 472 17.63 -11.05 -21.21
N ARG A 473 16.56 -10.35 -20.78
CA ARG A 473 16.21 -10.14 -19.35
C ARG A 473 14.90 -10.77 -18.92
N LYS A 474 14.05 -11.17 -19.87
CA LYS A 474 12.78 -11.84 -19.58
C LYS A 474 12.80 -13.31 -19.96
N SER A 475 12.05 -14.13 -19.24
CA SER A 475 11.83 -15.55 -19.56
C SER A 475 10.36 -15.80 -19.88
N ASN A 476 10.05 -16.87 -20.61
CA ASN A 476 8.68 -17.31 -20.82
C ASN A 476 8.15 -17.95 -19.54
N VAL A 477 6.95 -17.58 -19.14
CA VAL A 477 6.31 -18.05 -17.92
C VAL A 477 4.96 -18.63 -18.28
N GLN A 478 4.75 -19.89 -17.90
CA GLN A 478 3.45 -20.54 -17.96
C GLN A 478 2.97 -20.79 -16.53
N VAL A 479 1.80 -20.28 -16.18
CA VAL A 479 1.16 -20.53 -14.88
C VAL A 479 -0.14 -21.27 -15.11
N LYS A 480 -0.28 -22.45 -14.50
CA LYS A 480 -1.51 -23.24 -14.47
C LYS A 480 -2.15 -23.12 -13.11
N VAL A 481 -3.37 -22.62 -13.07
CA VAL A 481 -4.14 -22.43 -11.83
C VAL A 481 -5.31 -23.41 -11.82
N THR A 482 -5.35 -24.30 -10.83
CA THR A 482 -6.50 -25.19 -10.60
C THR A 482 -7.53 -24.49 -9.71
N LEU A 483 -8.77 -24.43 -10.19
CA LEU A 483 -9.90 -23.79 -9.50
C LEU A 483 -10.78 -24.81 -8.75
N PRO A 484 -11.10 -24.58 -7.47
CA PRO A 484 -12.12 -25.34 -6.74
C PRO A 484 -13.51 -25.09 -7.34
N GLU A 485 -14.43 -26.02 -7.11
CA GLU A 485 -15.77 -26.05 -7.74
C GLU A 485 -16.51 -24.71 -7.64
N HIS A 486 -16.45 -24.05 -6.48
CA HIS A 486 -17.13 -22.77 -6.23
C HIS A 486 -16.55 -21.59 -7.07
N LEU A 487 -15.32 -21.67 -7.57
CA LEU A 487 -14.70 -20.63 -8.41
C LEU A 487 -14.76 -20.93 -9.92
N GLN A 488 -15.13 -22.15 -10.32
CA GLN A 488 -15.17 -22.56 -11.74
C GLN A 488 -16.15 -21.73 -12.59
N GLY A 489 -17.16 -21.13 -11.95
CA GLY A 489 -18.12 -20.23 -12.60
C GLY A 489 -17.58 -18.83 -12.94
N LEU A 490 -16.50 -18.38 -12.29
CA LEU A 490 -15.99 -17.01 -12.41
C LEU A 490 -15.33 -16.76 -13.77
N LYS A 491 -15.78 -15.77 -14.53
CA LYS A 491 -15.25 -15.44 -15.87
C LYS A 491 -14.23 -14.31 -15.81
N ASN A 492 -13.39 -14.23 -16.85
CA ASN A 492 -12.42 -13.14 -17.06
C ASN A 492 -11.43 -12.92 -15.91
N LEU A 493 -11.10 -14.00 -15.19
CA LEU A 493 -10.03 -13.99 -14.20
C LEU A 493 -8.69 -13.67 -14.88
N LYS A 494 -7.92 -12.81 -14.23
CA LYS A 494 -6.56 -12.45 -14.61
C LYS A 494 -5.60 -12.90 -13.52
N LEU A 495 -4.38 -13.20 -13.93
CA LEU A 495 -3.28 -13.42 -13.02
C LEU A 495 -2.55 -12.08 -12.83
N GLN A 496 -2.72 -11.47 -11.67
CA GLN A 496 -1.88 -10.37 -11.24
C GLN A 496 -0.54 -10.94 -10.78
N VAL A 497 0.53 -10.48 -11.41
CA VAL A 497 1.89 -10.85 -11.05
C VAL A 497 2.60 -9.62 -10.50
N ASN A 498 3.32 -9.79 -9.40
CA ASN A 498 4.10 -8.72 -8.78
C ASN A 498 5.54 -9.20 -8.60
N ASN A 499 6.48 -8.63 -9.34
CA ASN A 499 7.90 -8.90 -9.16
C ASN A 499 8.40 -8.20 -7.89
N THR A 500 8.55 -8.95 -6.81
CA THR A 500 8.96 -8.44 -5.49
C THR A 500 10.46 -8.21 -5.41
N LYS A 501 11.25 -9.04 -6.10
CA LYS A 501 12.72 -8.90 -6.15
C LYS A 501 13.23 -9.10 -7.58
N ALA A 502 13.90 -8.11 -8.13
CA ALA A 502 14.57 -8.25 -9.44
C ALA A 502 15.88 -9.03 -9.29
N SER A 503 16.15 -10.00 -10.17
CA SER A 503 17.42 -10.75 -10.17
C SER A 503 18.57 -9.96 -10.80
N PHE A 504 18.28 -9.01 -11.70
CA PHE A 504 19.34 -8.19 -12.32
C PHE A 504 19.89 -7.17 -11.32
N PRO A 505 21.21 -7.13 -11.08
CA PRO A 505 21.84 -6.16 -10.18
C PRO A 505 21.77 -4.72 -10.68
N LEU A 506 21.03 -3.89 -9.95
CA LEU A 506 20.99 -2.43 -10.05
C LEU A 506 21.42 -1.88 -8.69
N GLY A 507 22.67 -1.46 -8.60
CA GLY A 507 23.27 -1.09 -7.33
C GLY A 507 23.78 0.34 -7.27
N THR A 508 24.28 0.71 -6.10
CA THR A 508 24.90 2.02 -5.86
C THR A 508 26.13 1.93 -4.97
N ALA A 509 27.00 2.94 -5.05
CA ALA A 509 28.06 3.17 -4.10
C ALA A 509 27.48 3.69 -2.77
N LEU A 510 27.80 3.00 -1.68
CA LEU A 510 27.33 3.35 -0.35
C LEU A 510 28.47 3.87 0.54
N VAL A 511 28.17 4.93 1.30
CA VAL A 511 29.08 5.50 2.29
C VAL A 511 28.91 4.75 3.63
N ALA A 512 29.95 4.05 4.05
CA ALA A 512 29.91 3.16 5.22
C ALA A 512 29.50 3.86 6.53
N ASP A 513 29.90 5.12 6.72
CA ASP A 513 29.53 5.90 7.91
C ASP A 513 28.03 6.23 7.92
N ARG A 514 27.44 6.53 6.76
CA ARG A 514 25.99 6.78 6.63
C ARG A 514 25.17 5.54 6.89
N ILE A 515 25.61 4.38 6.41
CA ILE A 515 24.96 3.11 6.72
C ILE A 515 25.12 2.75 8.21
N SER A 516 26.27 3.09 8.81
CA SER A 516 26.49 2.88 10.25
C SER A 516 25.54 3.71 11.11
N GLU A 517 25.21 4.93 10.70
CA GLU A 517 24.21 5.76 11.39
C GLU A 517 22.83 5.06 11.44
N CYS A 518 22.41 4.43 10.33
CA CYS A 518 21.15 3.68 10.26
C CYS A 518 21.18 2.42 11.12
N TRP A 519 22.25 1.63 10.98
CA TRP A 519 22.39 0.35 11.67
C TRP A 519 22.39 0.52 13.20
N ASN A 520 23.07 1.53 13.72
CA ASN A 520 23.21 1.71 15.17
C ASN A 520 21.97 2.35 15.82
N ASN A 521 21.17 3.12 15.07
CA ASN A 521 20.02 3.84 15.62
C ASN A 521 18.70 3.06 15.55
N GLY A 522 18.70 1.83 15.00
CA GLY A 522 17.51 0.96 14.96
C GLY A 522 16.41 1.41 13.98
N GLY A 523 16.73 2.28 13.02
CA GLY A 523 15.80 2.74 11.99
C GLY A 523 16.53 3.36 10.79
N ASP A 524 15.94 3.25 9.60
CA ASP A 524 16.50 3.85 8.38
C ASP A 524 16.26 5.36 8.39
N ASN A 525 17.34 6.14 8.24
CA ASN A 525 17.23 7.57 7.88
C ASN A 525 16.89 7.72 6.38
N ALA A 526 16.70 8.94 5.90
CA ALA A 526 16.34 9.20 4.50
C ALA A 526 17.32 8.55 3.49
N TYR A 527 18.63 8.56 3.78
CA TYR A 527 19.65 7.93 2.93
C TYR A 527 19.47 6.41 2.84
N CYS A 528 19.27 5.74 3.97
CA CYS A 528 19.09 4.28 4.00
C CYS A 528 17.74 3.84 3.44
N SER A 529 16.68 4.60 3.68
CA SER A 529 15.36 4.34 3.08
C SER A 529 15.42 4.45 1.56
N PHE A 530 16.02 5.53 1.03
CA PHE A 530 16.19 5.70 -0.40
C PHE A 530 17.02 4.56 -1.01
N ALA A 531 18.13 4.17 -0.37
CA ALA A 531 18.94 3.05 -0.82
C ALA A 531 18.14 1.73 -0.84
N ARG A 532 17.47 1.39 0.26
CA ARG A 532 16.70 0.16 0.43
C ARG A 532 15.59 0.02 -0.62
N GLU A 533 14.93 1.12 -0.98
CA GLU A 533 13.75 1.13 -1.85
C GLU A 533 14.09 1.13 -3.35
N ASN A 534 15.32 1.51 -3.70
CA ASN A 534 15.67 1.81 -5.10
C ASN A 534 16.86 1.02 -5.64
N PHE A 535 17.52 0.17 -4.85
CA PHE A 535 18.67 -0.62 -5.30
C PHE A 535 18.58 -2.07 -4.78
N ASN A 536 19.38 -2.99 -5.32
CA ASN A 536 19.48 -4.39 -4.85
C ASN A 536 20.91 -4.94 -4.77
N PHE A 537 21.90 -4.07 -4.98
CA PHE A 537 23.33 -4.41 -4.96
C PHE A 537 24.12 -3.20 -4.44
N ALA A 538 25.28 -3.43 -3.82
CA ALA A 538 26.10 -2.35 -3.30
C ALA A 538 27.56 -2.48 -3.73
N VAL A 539 28.22 -1.33 -3.88
CA VAL A 539 29.68 -1.22 -3.90
C VAL A 539 30.12 -0.36 -2.73
N THR A 540 31.21 -0.76 -2.11
CA THR A 540 31.80 0.01 -1.00
C THR A 540 32.54 1.20 -1.58
N GLU A 541 32.02 2.41 -1.45
CA GLU A 541 32.57 3.59 -2.15
C GLU A 541 34.07 3.79 -1.85
N ASN A 542 34.43 4.03 -0.58
CA ASN A 542 35.81 4.23 -0.18
C ASN A 542 36.29 3.28 0.92
N ALA A 543 35.38 2.74 1.74
CA ALA A 543 35.74 2.12 3.02
C ALA A 543 36.60 0.84 2.90
N MET A 544 36.59 0.17 1.74
CA MET A 544 37.44 -1.01 1.47
C MET A 544 38.73 -0.68 0.73
N LYS A 545 38.93 0.55 0.23
CA LYS A 545 40.20 0.98 -0.39
C LYS A 545 41.34 0.85 0.62
N TRP A 546 42.54 0.53 0.15
CA TRP A 546 43.67 0.17 1.03
C TRP A 546 43.95 1.26 2.08
N ARG A 547 43.96 2.53 1.68
CA ARG A 547 44.19 3.66 2.59
C ARG A 547 43.21 3.70 3.77
N LEU A 548 41.92 3.45 3.55
CA LEU A 548 40.91 3.57 4.59
C LEU A 548 40.77 2.29 5.42
N TRP A 549 41.00 1.12 4.80
CA TRP A 549 40.96 -0.15 5.51
C TRP A 549 42.16 -0.35 6.43
N GLU A 550 43.37 -0.02 5.97
CA GLU A 550 44.62 -0.21 6.72
C GLU A 550 45.44 1.10 6.73
N PRO A 551 44.96 2.14 7.46
CA PRO A 551 45.64 3.43 7.50
C PRO A 551 47.07 3.37 8.05
N GLU A 552 47.35 2.43 8.96
CA GLU A 552 48.69 2.11 9.47
C GLU A 552 48.93 0.60 9.32
N TYR A 553 50.20 0.20 9.16
CA TYR A 553 50.57 -1.20 8.98
C TYR A 553 49.97 -2.09 10.08
N ASP A 554 49.20 -3.10 9.69
CA ASP A 554 48.53 -4.06 10.59
C ASP A 554 47.50 -3.44 11.55
N ASN A 555 47.00 -2.23 11.24
CA ASN A 555 45.96 -1.53 11.98
C ASN A 555 44.72 -1.33 11.09
N PHE A 556 43.70 -2.19 11.27
CA PHE A 556 42.54 -2.25 10.40
C PHE A 556 41.34 -1.43 10.91
N ASN A 557 40.74 -0.60 10.05
CA ASN A 557 39.52 0.13 10.33
C ASN A 557 38.28 -0.64 9.86
N SER A 558 37.75 -1.51 10.72
CA SER A 558 36.61 -2.38 10.39
C SER A 558 35.25 -1.81 10.75
N TYR A 559 35.14 -0.79 11.60
CA TYR A 559 33.86 -0.39 12.22
C TYR A 559 32.77 -0.04 11.19
N GLY A 560 33.06 0.90 10.28
CA GLY A 560 32.08 1.34 9.27
C GLY A 560 31.74 0.22 8.28
N VAL A 561 32.77 -0.48 7.79
CA VAL A 561 32.62 -1.57 6.81
C VAL A 561 31.80 -2.72 7.39
N GLU A 562 32.04 -3.10 8.65
CA GLU A 562 31.34 -4.20 9.30
C GLU A 562 29.84 -3.92 9.46
N ASN A 563 29.48 -2.70 9.87
CA ASN A 563 28.08 -2.30 9.99
C ASN A 563 27.39 -2.29 8.63
N MET A 564 28.08 -1.78 7.61
CA MET A 564 27.55 -1.79 6.25
C MET A 564 27.33 -3.21 5.73
N LEU A 565 28.30 -4.12 5.90
CA LEU A 565 28.15 -5.50 5.47
C LEU A 565 26.99 -6.22 6.20
N LYS A 566 26.83 -6.01 7.51
CA LYS A 566 25.66 -6.53 8.26
C LYS A 566 24.34 -5.99 7.74
N TRP A 567 24.28 -4.69 7.44
CA TRP A 567 23.08 -4.05 6.88
C TRP A 567 22.73 -4.59 5.49
N LEU A 568 23.73 -4.92 4.68
CA LEU A 568 23.58 -5.53 3.35
C LEU A 568 23.17 -7.01 3.43
N GLU A 569 23.78 -7.78 4.34
CA GLU A 569 23.44 -9.19 4.61
C GLU A 569 21.99 -9.35 5.06
N ALA A 570 21.53 -8.47 5.97
CA ALA A 570 20.14 -8.47 6.44
C ALA A 570 19.12 -8.26 5.30
N LYS A 571 19.54 -7.72 4.16
CA LYS A 571 18.72 -7.49 2.96
C LYS A 571 18.94 -8.54 1.87
N GLY A 572 19.91 -9.44 2.05
CA GLY A 572 20.34 -10.38 1.02
C GLY A 572 20.93 -9.72 -0.22
N TRP A 573 21.58 -8.56 -0.06
CA TRP A 573 22.22 -7.83 -1.18
C TRP A 573 23.59 -8.41 -1.51
N GLY A 574 23.95 -8.35 -2.79
CA GLY A 574 25.32 -8.57 -3.22
C GLY A 574 26.21 -7.35 -3.02
N VAL A 575 27.50 -7.60 -2.83
CA VAL A 575 28.54 -6.61 -2.52
C VAL A 575 29.70 -6.75 -3.51
N ARG A 576 30.03 -5.64 -4.18
CA ARG A 576 31.30 -5.43 -4.89
C ARG A 576 32.29 -4.77 -3.93
N ALA A 577 33.41 -5.44 -3.72
CA ALA A 577 34.54 -4.91 -2.97
C ALA A 577 35.38 -3.99 -3.86
N HIS A 578 35.37 -2.70 -3.55
CA HIS A 578 36.11 -1.69 -4.28
C HIS A 578 37.06 -0.94 -3.32
N CYS A 579 38.38 -1.05 -3.48
CA CYS A 579 39.12 -1.99 -4.35
C CYS A 579 40.29 -2.61 -3.56
N LEU A 580 40.82 -3.73 -4.05
CA LEU A 580 41.94 -4.39 -3.37
C LEU A 580 43.25 -3.61 -3.60
N PHE A 581 43.49 -3.22 -4.85
CA PHE A 581 44.59 -2.38 -5.31
C PHE A 581 44.09 -1.31 -6.29
N TRP A 582 44.85 -0.22 -6.42
CA TRP A 582 44.57 0.88 -7.36
C TRP A 582 45.90 1.39 -7.93
N ASP A 583 46.08 1.31 -9.24
CA ASP A 583 47.40 1.42 -9.88
C ASP A 583 47.83 2.87 -10.23
N VAL A 584 46.91 3.83 -10.09
CA VAL A 584 47.20 5.25 -10.29
C VAL A 584 47.94 5.79 -9.07
N ASP A 585 49.07 6.45 -9.31
CA ASP A 585 49.94 7.06 -8.28
C ASP A 585 49.31 8.37 -7.75
N ASP A 586 48.33 8.23 -6.86
CA ASP A 586 47.71 9.34 -6.12
C ASP A 586 47.75 9.05 -4.61
N ASN A 587 48.25 10.05 -3.85
CA ASN A 587 48.32 10.11 -2.39
C ASN A 587 47.06 9.62 -1.66
N LEU A 588 45.89 9.63 -2.30
CA LEU A 588 44.62 9.16 -1.74
C LEU A 588 44.38 7.64 -1.86
N ASN A 589 45.12 6.91 -2.68
CA ASN A 589 44.80 5.53 -3.07
C ASN A 589 45.33 4.45 -2.11
N PHE A 590 46.48 4.70 -1.48
CA PHE A 590 47.16 3.78 -0.56
C PHE A 590 47.66 4.50 0.70
N PRO A 591 47.89 3.79 1.82
CA PRO A 591 48.29 4.41 3.08
C PRO A 591 49.74 4.92 3.05
N ASP A 592 50.06 5.91 3.89
CA ASP A 592 51.35 6.61 3.89
C ASP A 592 52.56 5.67 4.02
N TRP A 593 52.41 4.55 4.74
CA TRP A 593 53.47 3.57 4.95
C TRP A 593 53.83 2.76 3.68
N VAL A 594 52.97 2.75 2.67
CA VAL A 594 53.20 2.03 1.39
C VAL A 594 54.02 2.87 0.40
N TYR A 595 53.88 4.21 0.43
CA TYR A 595 54.52 5.13 -0.54
C TYR A 595 56.04 4.97 -0.69
N GLY A 596 56.72 4.61 0.40
CA GLY A 596 58.18 4.45 0.43
C GLY A 596 58.70 3.08 -0.01
N LEU A 597 57.83 2.07 -0.11
CA LEU A 597 58.26 0.68 -0.32
C LEU A 597 58.68 0.43 -1.75
N ARG A 598 59.75 -0.34 -1.96
CA ARG A 598 60.25 -0.69 -3.30
C ARG A 598 60.73 -2.14 -3.36
N GLY A 599 60.75 -2.73 -4.56
CA GLY A 599 61.19 -4.09 -4.81
C GLY A 599 60.44 -5.10 -3.94
N GLN A 600 61.18 -5.95 -3.23
CA GLN A 600 60.60 -7.01 -2.39
C GLN A 600 59.74 -6.46 -1.25
N GLU A 601 60.05 -5.31 -0.67
CA GLU A 601 59.25 -4.73 0.42
C GLU A 601 57.83 -4.37 -0.06
N MET A 602 57.70 -3.90 -1.30
CA MET A 602 56.39 -3.64 -1.91
C MET A 602 55.66 -4.95 -2.21
N ILE A 603 56.37 -5.97 -2.72
CA ILE A 603 55.79 -7.31 -2.95
C ILE A 603 55.26 -7.92 -1.64
N ASP A 604 56.03 -7.79 -0.55
CA ASP A 604 55.62 -8.27 0.77
C ASP A 604 54.40 -7.51 1.29
N ALA A 605 54.29 -6.20 1.04
CA ALA A 605 53.10 -5.41 1.39
C ALA A 605 51.87 -5.81 0.57
N ILE A 606 52.03 -6.10 -0.73
CA ILE A 606 50.95 -6.61 -1.59
C ILE A 606 50.46 -7.97 -1.06
N HIS A 607 51.37 -8.88 -0.70
CA HIS A 607 51.02 -10.15 -0.08
C HIS A 607 50.30 -9.97 1.25
N HIS A 608 50.83 -9.12 2.14
CA HIS A 608 50.21 -8.81 3.42
C HIS A 608 48.78 -8.30 3.26
N ARG A 609 48.53 -7.42 2.28
CA ARG A 609 47.18 -6.92 1.96
C ARG A 609 46.23 -8.05 1.56
N ILE A 610 46.69 -8.98 0.72
CA ILE A 610 45.89 -10.16 0.32
C ILE A 610 45.63 -11.07 1.52
N ASP A 611 46.65 -11.35 2.31
CA ASP A 611 46.60 -12.29 3.44
C ASP A 611 45.72 -11.78 4.60
N THR A 612 45.50 -10.47 4.68
CA THR A 612 44.71 -9.84 5.74
C THR A 612 43.30 -9.46 5.28
N ALA A 613 43.15 -8.82 4.12
CA ALA A 613 41.87 -8.33 3.64
C ALA A 613 40.98 -9.47 3.11
N VAL A 614 41.54 -10.36 2.26
CA VAL A 614 40.74 -11.39 1.58
C VAL A 614 40.07 -12.35 2.58
N PRO A 615 40.77 -12.90 3.60
CA PRO A 615 40.12 -13.72 4.61
C PRO A 615 39.03 -13.00 5.40
N TYR A 616 39.16 -11.69 5.64
CA TYR A 616 38.17 -10.91 6.37
C TYR A 616 36.83 -10.83 5.62
N PHE A 617 36.89 -10.64 4.29
CA PHE A 617 35.69 -10.47 3.45
C PHE A 617 35.16 -11.76 2.83
N LYS A 618 35.82 -12.90 3.08
CA LYS A 618 35.48 -14.20 2.51
C LYS A 618 34.02 -14.57 2.81
N GLY A 619 33.28 -14.88 1.74
CA GLY A 619 31.85 -15.25 1.82
C GLY A 619 30.89 -14.07 1.95
N ARG A 620 31.38 -12.82 1.99
CA ARG A 620 30.56 -11.60 2.14
C ARG A 620 30.58 -10.70 0.91
N VAL A 621 31.49 -10.95 -0.03
CA VAL A 621 31.65 -10.18 -1.27
C VAL A 621 31.58 -11.11 -2.48
N GLN A 622 30.89 -10.66 -3.51
CA GLN A 622 30.70 -11.40 -4.75
C GLN A 622 31.71 -10.98 -5.81
N HIS A 623 32.17 -9.72 -5.78
CA HIS A 623 33.14 -9.19 -6.73
C HIS A 623 34.30 -8.51 -6.02
N TRP A 624 35.49 -8.62 -6.61
CA TRP A 624 36.66 -7.79 -6.31
C TRP A 624 37.05 -7.00 -7.54
N ASP A 625 37.12 -5.69 -7.42
CA ASP A 625 37.96 -4.89 -8.31
C ASP A 625 39.41 -5.09 -7.83
N VAL A 626 40.14 -5.97 -8.53
CA VAL A 626 41.41 -6.50 -8.03
C VAL A 626 42.48 -5.43 -8.07
N ASN A 627 42.66 -4.81 -9.23
CA ASN A 627 43.54 -3.66 -9.40
C ASN A 627 42.84 -2.65 -10.32
N ASN A 628 42.43 -1.53 -9.73
CA ASN A 628 41.67 -0.48 -10.40
C ASN A 628 42.60 0.37 -11.28
N GLU A 629 42.11 0.79 -12.46
CA GLU A 629 42.75 1.77 -13.35
C GLU A 629 44.14 1.39 -13.88
N MET A 630 44.32 0.12 -14.25
CA MET A 630 45.60 -0.40 -14.76
C MET A 630 45.97 0.12 -16.16
N LEU A 631 45.00 0.64 -16.92
CA LEU A 631 45.27 1.27 -18.21
C LEU A 631 45.96 2.63 -18.03
N HIS A 632 45.59 3.34 -16.97
CA HIS A 632 46.04 4.71 -16.67
C HIS A 632 47.16 4.78 -15.64
N GLY A 633 47.26 3.78 -14.77
CA GLY A 633 48.29 3.68 -13.73
C GLY A 633 49.39 2.68 -14.08
N ASN A 634 50.50 2.73 -13.33
CA ASN A 634 51.60 1.76 -13.39
C ASN A 634 52.39 1.65 -12.08
N PHE A 635 51.81 2.15 -10.98
CA PHE A 635 52.49 2.29 -9.70
C PHE A 635 53.10 0.96 -9.21
N PHE A 636 52.34 -0.13 -9.23
CA PHE A 636 52.83 -1.38 -8.67
C PHE A 636 53.95 -2.02 -9.50
N ALA A 637 53.86 -1.96 -10.83
CA ALA A 637 54.93 -2.47 -11.69
C ALA A 637 56.22 -1.65 -11.53
N GLU A 638 56.11 -0.33 -11.38
CA GLU A 638 57.27 0.56 -11.19
C GLU A 638 57.91 0.40 -9.82
N THR A 639 57.11 0.24 -8.77
CA THR A 639 57.62 0.14 -7.40
C THR A 639 58.14 -1.25 -7.06
N THR A 640 57.58 -2.33 -7.64
CA THR A 640 58.09 -3.70 -7.45
C THR A 640 59.24 -4.06 -8.39
N TYR A 641 59.42 -3.31 -9.48
CA TYR A 641 60.31 -3.65 -10.61
C TYR A 641 59.95 -4.98 -11.30
N ASP A 642 58.69 -5.38 -11.18
CA ASP A 642 58.16 -6.62 -11.72
C ASP A 642 57.04 -6.31 -12.72
N PRO A 643 57.30 -6.46 -14.03
CA PRO A 643 56.30 -6.15 -15.06
C PRO A 643 55.10 -7.12 -15.03
N ASP A 644 55.20 -8.25 -14.33
CA ASP A 644 54.14 -9.24 -14.22
C ASP A 644 53.41 -9.16 -12.86
N ILE A 645 53.68 -8.15 -12.04
CA ILE A 645 53.07 -8.02 -10.70
C ILE A 645 51.54 -7.99 -10.76
N ARG A 646 50.95 -7.32 -11.76
CA ARG A 646 49.50 -7.26 -11.96
C ARG A 646 48.92 -8.66 -12.13
N VAL A 647 49.56 -9.49 -12.95
CA VAL A 647 49.17 -10.90 -13.17
C VAL A 647 49.24 -11.69 -11.86
N LYS A 648 50.31 -11.48 -11.09
CA LYS A 648 50.51 -12.15 -9.80
C LYS A 648 49.45 -11.76 -8.77
N MET A 649 49.02 -10.49 -8.71
CA MET A 649 47.93 -10.05 -7.82
C MET A 649 46.64 -10.85 -8.06
N PHE A 650 46.25 -11.05 -9.32
CA PHE A 650 45.10 -11.90 -9.65
C PHE A 650 45.31 -13.36 -9.23
N GLN A 651 46.50 -13.92 -9.49
CA GLN A 651 46.83 -15.30 -9.11
C GLN A 651 46.85 -15.51 -7.59
N TRP A 652 47.38 -14.56 -6.83
CA TRP A 652 47.42 -14.63 -5.37
C TRP A 652 46.02 -14.47 -4.77
N LEU A 653 45.19 -13.59 -5.31
CA LEU A 653 43.78 -13.50 -4.91
C LEU A 653 43.05 -14.84 -5.17
N GLU A 654 43.18 -15.42 -6.37
CA GLU A 654 42.59 -16.73 -6.71
C GLU A 654 43.05 -17.85 -5.77
N GLN A 655 44.32 -17.85 -5.37
CA GLN A 655 44.86 -18.83 -4.43
C GLN A 655 44.26 -18.69 -3.03
N GLN A 656 43.95 -17.47 -2.61
CA GLN A 656 43.42 -17.16 -1.29
C GLN A 656 41.89 -17.34 -1.20
N ASP A 657 41.18 -16.86 -2.21
CA ASP A 657 39.75 -17.05 -2.39
C ASP A 657 39.34 -16.97 -3.87
N SER A 658 38.99 -18.12 -4.43
CA SER A 658 38.56 -18.22 -5.83
C SER A 658 37.07 -17.94 -6.04
N GLN A 659 36.28 -17.78 -4.95
CA GLN A 659 34.82 -17.66 -5.04
C GLN A 659 34.35 -16.33 -5.64
N PRO A 660 34.84 -15.14 -5.21
CA PRO A 660 34.39 -13.89 -5.78
C PRO A 660 34.94 -13.72 -7.21
N SER A 661 34.15 -13.11 -8.08
CA SER A 661 34.63 -12.73 -9.42
C SER A 661 35.69 -11.64 -9.31
N ARG A 662 36.73 -11.74 -10.14
CA ARG A 662 37.92 -10.89 -10.15
C ARG A 662 37.85 -10.01 -11.38
N PHE A 663 37.55 -8.75 -11.13
CA PHE A 663 37.34 -7.72 -12.13
C PHE A 663 38.62 -6.95 -12.41
N VAL A 664 38.82 -6.66 -13.70
CA VAL A 664 39.49 -5.43 -14.15
C VAL A 664 38.46 -4.29 -14.13
N ASN A 665 38.86 -3.07 -13.80
CA ASN A 665 37.97 -1.91 -13.73
C ASN A 665 38.72 -0.63 -14.15
N ASP A 666 38.15 0.17 -15.06
CA ASP A 666 38.81 1.35 -15.61
C ASP A 666 37.82 2.39 -16.17
N TYR A 667 38.24 3.66 -16.25
CA TYR A 667 37.47 4.78 -16.84
C TYR A 667 37.81 5.03 -18.32
N ASP A 668 37.04 5.87 -19.02
CA ASP A 668 37.19 6.27 -20.44
C ASP A 668 37.12 5.15 -21.51
N VAL A 669 37.08 3.89 -21.10
CA VAL A 669 37.10 2.71 -21.97
C VAL A 669 35.83 2.52 -22.82
N VAL A 670 34.70 3.11 -22.42
CA VAL A 670 33.41 2.97 -23.15
C VAL A 670 33.34 3.90 -24.37
N LEU A 671 33.91 5.10 -24.29
CA LEU A 671 33.80 6.12 -25.34
C LEU A 671 35.11 6.38 -26.09
N TYR A 672 36.27 6.05 -25.50
CA TYR A 672 37.57 6.48 -26.02
C TYR A 672 38.58 5.33 -26.16
N GLU A 673 38.75 4.48 -25.14
CA GLU A 673 39.92 3.59 -25.03
C GLU A 673 39.59 2.09 -25.07
N THR A 674 38.53 1.71 -25.78
CA THR A 674 38.07 0.31 -25.82
C THR A 674 39.14 -0.65 -26.34
N ASP A 675 39.83 -0.30 -27.42
CA ASP A 675 40.78 -1.21 -28.08
C ASP A 675 42.06 -1.37 -27.24
N GLU A 676 42.52 -0.31 -26.60
CA GLU A 676 43.62 -0.31 -25.62
C GLU A 676 43.29 -1.20 -24.43
N TYR A 677 42.08 -1.07 -23.87
CA TYR A 677 41.64 -1.89 -22.75
C TYR A 677 41.53 -3.37 -23.12
N ILE A 678 40.99 -3.68 -24.30
CA ILE A 678 40.97 -5.05 -24.85
C ILE A 678 42.41 -5.60 -24.95
N ASN A 679 43.34 -4.83 -25.50
CA ASN A 679 44.73 -5.28 -25.61
C ASN A 679 45.36 -5.51 -24.22
N HIS A 680 45.04 -4.66 -23.25
CA HIS A 680 45.52 -4.79 -21.89
C HIS A 680 45.00 -6.06 -21.20
N ILE A 681 43.69 -6.31 -21.24
CA ILE A 681 43.05 -7.50 -20.67
C ILE A 681 43.59 -8.77 -21.34
N ARG A 682 43.78 -8.76 -22.66
CA ARG A 682 44.34 -9.88 -23.42
C ARG A 682 45.76 -10.21 -22.96
N ASP A 683 46.61 -9.20 -22.71
CA ASP A 683 47.97 -9.43 -22.18
C ASP A 683 47.93 -10.09 -20.80
N LEU A 684 47.08 -9.60 -19.89
CA LEU A 684 46.91 -10.18 -18.56
C LEU A 684 46.44 -11.64 -18.62
N LEU A 685 45.41 -11.93 -19.42
CA LEU A 685 44.90 -13.29 -19.61
C LEU A 685 45.95 -14.23 -20.22
N ASN A 686 46.68 -13.78 -21.25
CA ASN A 686 47.73 -14.57 -21.90
C ASN A 686 48.88 -14.92 -20.94
N LYS A 687 49.16 -14.06 -19.96
CA LYS A 687 50.16 -14.30 -18.90
C LYS A 687 49.60 -15.10 -17.72
N GLY A 688 48.31 -15.45 -17.73
CA GLY A 688 47.68 -16.31 -16.75
C GLY A 688 47.04 -15.58 -15.57
N ALA A 689 46.60 -14.33 -15.74
CA ALA A 689 45.77 -13.66 -14.76
C ALA A 689 44.38 -14.33 -14.71
N SER A 690 43.85 -14.56 -13.50
CA SER A 690 42.57 -15.24 -13.27
C SER A 690 41.36 -14.31 -13.41
N ILE A 691 41.31 -13.50 -14.48
CA ILE A 691 40.22 -12.52 -14.70
C ILE A 691 38.95 -13.27 -15.15
N ASN A 692 37.83 -12.95 -14.52
CA ASN A 692 36.51 -13.50 -14.91
C ASN A 692 35.39 -12.45 -14.86
N GLY A 693 35.73 -11.17 -14.79
CA GLY A 693 34.80 -10.05 -14.90
C GLY A 693 35.48 -8.81 -15.50
N ILE A 694 34.71 -7.99 -16.20
CA ILE A 694 35.17 -6.74 -16.83
C ILE A 694 34.30 -5.58 -16.35
N GLY A 695 34.92 -4.56 -15.78
CA GLY A 695 34.27 -3.36 -15.28
C GLY A 695 34.52 -2.15 -16.18
N PHE A 696 33.46 -1.38 -16.38
CA PHE A 696 33.46 -0.06 -17.01
C PHE A 696 33.01 0.96 -15.97
N GLN A 697 33.90 1.85 -15.52
CA GLN A 697 33.52 2.87 -14.52
C GLN A 697 32.37 3.73 -15.06
N SER A 698 32.51 4.23 -16.29
CA SER A 698 31.47 5.04 -16.94
C SER A 698 31.09 6.29 -16.16
N HIS A 699 32.09 7.01 -15.65
CA HIS A 699 31.95 8.44 -15.34
C HIS A 699 31.82 9.23 -16.64
N LEU A 700 30.60 9.67 -16.98
CA LEU A 700 30.28 10.28 -18.26
C LEU A 700 29.97 11.78 -18.13
N GLY A 701 29.89 12.46 -19.28
CA GLY A 701 29.70 13.90 -19.37
C GLY A 701 31.02 14.68 -19.53
N PRO A 702 30.96 15.99 -19.85
CA PRO A 702 29.75 16.81 -19.89
C PRO A 702 29.03 16.89 -21.24
N ASP A 703 29.55 16.19 -22.24
CA ASP A 703 28.92 16.03 -23.54
C ASP A 703 27.84 14.93 -23.53
N GLN A 704 27.03 14.90 -24.59
CA GLN A 704 26.04 13.85 -24.81
C GLN A 704 26.71 12.48 -24.95
N ILE A 705 26.06 11.43 -24.46
CA ILE A 705 26.61 10.08 -24.55
C ILE A 705 26.47 9.58 -25.99
N ASP A 706 27.55 9.10 -26.59
CA ASP A 706 27.53 8.42 -27.88
C ASP A 706 27.16 6.93 -27.69
N LEU A 707 25.86 6.64 -27.85
CA LEU A 707 25.29 5.31 -27.67
C LEU A 707 25.79 4.31 -28.71
N GLY A 708 26.19 4.79 -29.91
CA GLY A 708 26.80 3.94 -30.94
C GLY A 708 28.18 3.45 -30.51
N LYS A 709 29.04 4.36 -30.03
CA LYS A 709 30.35 3.97 -29.48
C LYS A 709 30.23 3.09 -28.26
N ALA A 710 29.33 3.40 -27.34
CA ALA A 710 29.11 2.58 -26.16
C ALA A 710 28.63 1.16 -26.53
N GLU A 711 27.70 1.04 -27.49
CA GLU A 711 27.22 -0.26 -27.99
C GLU A 711 28.37 -1.05 -28.65
N ASP A 712 29.19 -0.40 -29.47
CA ASP A 712 30.36 -1.01 -30.10
C ASP A 712 31.40 -1.47 -29.07
N ALA A 713 31.63 -0.69 -28.02
CA ALA A 713 32.54 -1.05 -26.94
C ALA A 713 32.09 -2.33 -26.22
N PHE A 714 30.81 -2.41 -25.84
CA PHE A 714 30.25 -3.62 -25.22
C PHE A 714 30.35 -4.83 -26.15
N ASN A 715 29.99 -4.66 -27.43
CA ASN A 715 30.06 -5.74 -28.42
C ASN A 715 31.50 -6.24 -28.63
N LYS A 716 32.47 -5.33 -28.80
CA LYS A 716 33.89 -5.70 -28.98
C LYS A 716 34.42 -6.48 -27.77
N MET A 717 34.14 -5.98 -26.57
CA MET A 717 34.59 -6.60 -25.32
C MET A 717 33.98 -8.00 -25.14
N TRP A 718 32.68 -8.14 -25.39
CA TRP A 718 31.98 -9.42 -25.31
C TRP A 718 32.47 -10.44 -26.34
N ASN A 719 32.66 -10.01 -27.59
CA ASN A 719 33.12 -10.89 -28.67
C ASN A 719 34.56 -11.36 -28.48
N GLU A 720 35.40 -10.58 -27.81
CA GLU A 720 36.78 -10.97 -27.52
C GLU A 720 36.86 -11.97 -26.36
N PHE A 721 36.17 -11.70 -25.25
CA PHE A 721 36.42 -12.41 -23.99
C PHE A 721 35.29 -13.33 -23.53
N HIS A 722 34.04 -13.06 -23.92
CA HIS A 722 32.84 -13.73 -23.40
C HIS A 722 32.79 -13.77 -21.85
N LEU A 723 33.34 -12.75 -21.20
CA LEU A 723 33.31 -12.59 -19.74
C LEU A 723 32.14 -11.68 -19.32
N PRO A 724 31.55 -11.89 -18.13
CA PRO A 724 30.58 -10.98 -17.56
C PRO A 724 31.10 -9.55 -17.48
N MET A 725 30.34 -8.61 -18.01
CA MET A 725 30.66 -7.19 -18.04
C MET A 725 29.75 -6.41 -17.08
N TRP A 726 30.26 -5.36 -16.46
CA TRP A 726 29.51 -4.52 -15.54
C TRP A 726 29.77 -3.04 -15.79
N ILE A 727 28.72 -2.23 -15.71
CA ILE A 727 28.89 -0.82 -15.42
C ILE A 727 29.11 -0.71 -13.92
N THR A 728 30.20 -0.07 -13.50
CA THR A 728 30.70 -0.15 -12.12
C THR A 728 30.56 1.15 -11.35
N GLU A 729 30.54 2.30 -12.02
CA GLU A 729 30.60 3.61 -11.38
C GLU A 729 29.81 4.69 -12.18
N PHE A 730 28.63 4.34 -12.69
CA PHE A 730 27.87 5.29 -13.52
C PHE A 730 27.55 6.57 -12.74
N ASP A 731 28.00 7.68 -13.29
CA ASP A 731 27.49 9.02 -13.02
C ASP A 731 27.55 9.84 -14.31
N TRP A 732 26.71 10.87 -14.40
CA TRP A 732 26.74 11.80 -15.52
C TRP A 732 26.56 13.23 -15.00
N GLN A 733 27.44 14.15 -15.45
CA GLN A 733 27.37 15.56 -15.10
C GLN A 733 27.44 16.42 -16.36
N GLY A 734 26.42 17.25 -16.62
CA GLY A 734 26.39 18.15 -17.78
C GLY A 734 27.31 19.39 -17.67
N SER A 735 27.51 20.08 -18.79
CA SER A 735 28.47 21.20 -18.93
C SER A 735 28.21 22.43 -18.05
N HIS A 736 26.99 22.59 -17.52
CA HIS A 736 26.58 23.81 -16.80
C HIS A 736 26.09 23.57 -15.36
N GLY A 737 26.11 22.32 -14.86
CA GLY A 737 25.47 21.97 -13.58
C GLY A 737 23.95 22.17 -13.61
N GLY A 738 23.18 21.32 -12.92
CA GLY A 738 21.75 21.53 -12.71
C GLY A 738 20.79 21.31 -13.89
N ASP A 739 21.22 20.71 -15.01
CA ASP A 739 20.28 20.22 -16.05
C ASP A 739 19.89 18.76 -15.77
N HIS A 740 19.01 18.59 -14.77
CA HIS A 740 18.55 17.28 -14.35
C HIS A 740 17.70 16.58 -15.42
N ALA A 741 17.11 17.32 -16.36
CA ALA A 741 16.33 16.78 -17.47
C ALA A 741 17.22 16.07 -18.48
N GLN A 742 18.35 16.70 -18.85
CA GLN A 742 19.36 16.04 -19.68
C GLN A 742 19.96 14.84 -18.94
N HIS A 743 20.28 14.99 -17.66
CA HIS A 743 20.77 13.87 -16.84
C HIS A 743 19.78 12.68 -16.88
N ALA A 744 18.49 12.92 -16.72
CA ALA A 744 17.47 11.88 -16.82
C ALA A 744 17.47 11.16 -18.18
N SER A 745 17.60 11.90 -19.28
CA SER A 745 17.64 11.31 -20.63
C SER A 745 18.88 10.46 -20.86
N GLU A 746 20.06 10.98 -20.52
CA GLU A 746 21.34 10.29 -20.69
C GLU A 746 21.40 9.03 -19.81
N LEU A 747 20.93 9.12 -18.55
CA LEU A 747 20.79 7.98 -17.64
C LEU A 747 19.89 6.91 -18.25
N VAL A 748 18.69 7.27 -18.71
CA VAL A 748 17.73 6.28 -19.22
C VAL A 748 18.24 5.58 -20.47
N ASN A 749 18.81 6.32 -21.40
CA ASN A 749 19.34 5.75 -22.63
C ASN A 749 20.54 4.83 -22.34
N PHE A 750 21.48 5.26 -21.51
CA PHE A 750 22.65 4.44 -21.18
C PHE A 750 22.28 3.17 -20.40
N TYR A 751 21.35 3.28 -19.42
CA TYR A 751 20.86 2.12 -18.67
C TYR A 751 20.14 1.12 -19.57
N ASN A 752 19.29 1.60 -20.48
CA ASN A 752 18.61 0.72 -21.44
C ASN A 752 19.60 0.04 -22.39
N LEU A 753 20.63 0.75 -22.86
CA LEU A 753 21.68 0.16 -23.68
C LEU A 753 22.40 -0.98 -22.93
N ALA A 754 22.86 -0.71 -21.71
CA ALA A 754 23.53 -1.70 -20.87
C ALA A 754 22.60 -2.88 -20.55
N MET A 755 21.34 -2.63 -20.18
CA MET A 755 20.33 -3.67 -19.93
C MET A 755 20.06 -4.54 -21.16
N SER A 756 20.18 -3.99 -22.36
CA SER A 756 19.94 -4.72 -23.61
C SER A 756 21.05 -5.70 -23.97
N HIS A 757 22.26 -5.55 -23.44
CA HIS A 757 23.42 -6.33 -23.87
C HIS A 757 23.50 -7.67 -23.13
N GLU A 758 23.62 -8.79 -23.85
CA GLU A 758 23.58 -10.15 -23.26
C GLU A 758 24.72 -10.42 -22.26
N GLY A 759 25.91 -9.88 -22.51
CA GLY A 759 27.07 -10.00 -21.62
C GLY A 759 27.07 -9.05 -20.41
N MET A 760 26.09 -8.13 -20.30
CA MET A 760 26.03 -7.21 -19.16
C MET A 760 25.41 -7.92 -17.96
N GLY A 761 26.12 -7.94 -16.84
CA GLY A 761 25.76 -8.65 -15.61
C GLY A 761 25.21 -7.76 -14.50
N GLY A 762 25.40 -6.44 -14.57
CA GLY A 762 24.87 -5.49 -13.60
C GLY A 762 25.27 -4.04 -13.90
N ILE A 763 24.58 -3.10 -13.26
CA ILE A 763 24.84 -1.66 -13.36
C ILE A 763 24.93 -1.08 -11.95
N MET A 764 26.01 -0.36 -11.69
CA MET A 764 26.26 0.32 -10.42
C MET A 764 26.31 1.83 -10.65
N MET A 765 25.56 2.58 -9.85
CA MET A 765 25.59 4.05 -9.79
C MET A 765 26.62 4.51 -8.77
N TRP A 766 27.43 5.54 -9.07
CA TRP A 766 28.50 5.97 -8.16
C TRP A 766 28.07 6.96 -7.08
N GLY A 767 27.03 6.58 -6.34
CA GLY A 767 26.39 7.39 -5.30
C GLY A 767 25.15 8.10 -5.83
N PHE A 768 24.14 8.25 -4.99
CA PHE A 768 22.85 8.82 -5.40
C PHE A 768 22.55 10.18 -4.76
N TRP A 769 23.30 10.58 -3.73
CA TRP A 769 22.97 11.71 -2.87
C TRP A 769 24.04 12.81 -2.93
N ASP A 770 23.64 14.04 -3.23
CA ASP A 770 24.51 15.21 -3.43
C ASP A 770 25.47 15.48 -2.26
N GLN A 771 25.01 15.30 -1.01
CA GLN A 771 25.82 15.53 0.19
C GLN A 771 26.87 14.43 0.43
N ALA A 772 26.86 13.37 -0.37
CA ALA A 772 27.75 12.23 -0.28
C ALA A 772 28.33 11.80 -1.64
N HIS A 773 28.23 12.65 -2.67
CA HIS A 773 28.74 12.37 -4.01
C HIS A 773 30.00 13.20 -4.29
N TRP A 774 31.00 12.60 -4.93
CA TRP A 774 32.25 13.28 -5.30
C TRP A 774 32.05 14.38 -6.37
N ARG A 775 30.98 14.25 -7.17
CA ARG A 775 30.41 15.26 -8.08
C ARG A 775 28.97 15.58 -7.68
N PRO A 776 28.69 16.49 -6.74
CA PRO A 776 27.33 16.71 -6.24
C PRO A 776 26.26 16.94 -7.31
N ASP A 777 26.60 17.63 -8.41
CA ASP A 777 25.66 17.87 -9.52
C ASP A 777 25.33 16.62 -10.36
N ALA A 778 26.10 15.53 -10.21
CA ALA A 778 25.85 14.24 -10.83
C ALA A 778 24.94 13.35 -9.97
N ALA A 779 24.58 13.79 -8.77
CA ALA A 779 23.66 13.05 -7.91
C ALA A 779 22.24 13.05 -8.46
N ILE A 780 21.49 12.03 -8.07
CA ILE A 780 20.09 11.85 -8.46
C ILE A 780 19.11 12.26 -7.34
N ALA A 781 19.62 12.68 -6.19
CA ALA A 781 18.85 13.17 -5.05
C ALA A 781 19.63 14.25 -4.28
N TYR A 782 18.89 15.22 -3.72
CA TYR A 782 19.44 16.41 -3.08
C TYR A 782 18.89 16.68 -1.67
N GLY A 783 19.68 17.41 -0.89
CA GLY A 783 19.26 17.98 0.39
C GLY A 783 19.15 16.95 1.52
N ASP A 784 18.85 17.43 2.73
CA ASP A 784 18.87 16.60 3.94
C ASP A 784 17.83 15.46 3.92
N ASP A 785 16.72 15.66 3.21
CA ASP A 785 15.62 14.70 3.08
C ASP A 785 15.80 13.72 1.91
N VAL A 786 16.94 13.78 1.18
CA VAL A 786 17.23 12.91 0.02
C VAL A 786 16.13 12.99 -1.03
N THR A 787 15.73 14.22 -1.39
CA THR A 787 14.67 14.45 -2.36
C THR A 787 15.18 14.15 -3.76
N PRO A 788 14.57 13.23 -4.53
CA PRO A 788 15.10 12.89 -5.84
C PRO A 788 14.96 14.07 -6.82
N ASN A 789 15.86 14.19 -7.80
CA ASN A 789 15.70 15.10 -8.94
C ASN A 789 15.08 14.37 -10.13
N GLU A 790 14.92 15.04 -11.27
CA GLU A 790 14.40 14.47 -12.52
C GLU A 790 15.11 13.15 -12.91
N ALA A 791 16.44 13.06 -12.75
CA ALA A 791 17.20 11.85 -13.00
C ALA A 791 16.94 10.75 -11.95
N GLY A 792 16.73 11.12 -10.69
CA GLY A 792 16.31 10.22 -9.61
C GLY A 792 14.97 9.59 -9.88
N TYR A 793 13.97 10.38 -10.26
CA TYR A 793 12.66 9.83 -10.64
C TYR A 793 12.74 8.96 -11.90
N ALA A 794 13.62 9.30 -12.85
CA ALA A 794 13.84 8.47 -14.04
C ALA A 794 14.47 7.12 -13.66
N TYR A 795 15.47 7.13 -12.79
CA TYR A 795 16.08 5.92 -12.24
C TYR A 795 15.07 5.06 -11.45
N MET A 796 14.27 5.69 -10.58
CA MET A 796 13.24 5.00 -9.81
C MET A 796 12.21 4.33 -10.73
N ASP A 797 11.79 4.99 -11.82
CA ASP A 797 10.89 4.36 -12.81
C ASP A 797 11.55 3.16 -13.49
N LEU A 798 12.84 3.26 -13.85
CA LEU A 798 13.57 2.12 -14.38
C LEU A 798 13.58 0.95 -13.41
N TYR A 799 13.95 1.19 -12.14
CA TYR A 799 14.10 0.15 -11.12
C TYR A 799 12.78 -0.46 -10.66
N GLN A 800 11.75 0.35 -10.43
CA GLN A 800 10.48 -0.08 -9.83
C GLN A 800 9.46 -0.52 -10.89
N ASN A 801 9.55 0.00 -12.11
CA ASN A 801 8.55 -0.25 -13.15
C ASN A 801 9.17 -0.88 -14.41
N SER A 802 10.04 -0.17 -15.12
CA SER A 802 10.46 -0.58 -16.47
C SER A 802 11.29 -1.87 -16.49
N TYR A 803 12.00 -2.18 -15.41
CA TYR A 803 12.77 -3.42 -15.24
C TYR A 803 12.08 -4.44 -14.32
N ARG A 804 10.76 -4.33 -14.16
CA ARG A 804 9.91 -5.27 -13.42
C ARG A 804 8.71 -5.69 -14.24
N THR A 805 8.09 -6.80 -13.85
CA THR A 805 6.80 -7.23 -14.42
C THR A 805 5.76 -7.22 -13.31
N ASN A 806 4.96 -6.16 -13.30
CA ASN A 806 3.91 -5.90 -12.32
C ASN A 806 2.59 -5.67 -13.07
N ASP A 807 2.01 -6.74 -13.61
CA ASP A 807 0.93 -6.67 -14.59
C ASP A 807 -0.14 -7.74 -14.35
N ALA A 808 -1.34 -7.52 -14.92
CA ALA A 808 -2.44 -8.47 -14.89
C ALA A 808 -2.60 -9.16 -16.25
N PHE A 809 -2.35 -10.47 -16.30
CA PHE A 809 -2.43 -11.27 -17.52
C PHE A 809 -3.76 -12.01 -17.62
N SER A 810 -4.41 -11.91 -18.78
CA SER A 810 -5.58 -12.72 -19.09
C SER A 810 -5.18 -14.17 -19.36
N ALA A 811 -6.08 -15.10 -19.01
CA ALA A 811 -5.86 -16.52 -19.31
C ALA A 811 -5.71 -16.76 -20.82
N SER A 812 -4.65 -17.47 -21.21
CA SER A 812 -4.41 -17.94 -22.58
C SER A 812 -5.26 -19.17 -22.90
N MET A 813 -5.59 -19.97 -21.89
CA MET A 813 -6.46 -21.15 -21.99
C MET A 813 -7.33 -21.27 -20.75
N ARG A 814 -8.51 -21.87 -20.92
CA ARG A 814 -9.41 -22.20 -19.82
C ARG A 814 -10.13 -23.52 -20.09
N THR A 815 -10.14 -24.39 -19.07
CA THR A 815 -11.00 -25.56 -18.99
C THR A 815 -12.07 -25.36 -17.89
N ALA A 816 -12.79 -26.42 -17.50
CA ALA A 816 -13.76 -26.32 -16.41
C ALA A 816 -13.10 -25.98 -15.07
N ASN A 817 -11.92 -26.56 -14.79
CA ASN A 817 -11.26 -26.48 -13.49
C ASN A 817 -9.83 -25.91 -13.57
N GLU A 818 -9.34 -25.48 -14.73
CA GLU A 818 -7.97 -24.99 -14.89
C GLU A 818 -7.93 -23.73 -15.75
N LEU A 819 -7.07 -22.78 -15.35
CA LEU A 819 -6.68 -21.60 -16.13
C LEU A 819 -5.20 -21.70 -16.47
N GLU A 820 -4.84 -21.38 -17.71
CA GLU A 820 -3.45 -21.21 -18.13
C GLU A 820 -3.18 -19.74 -18.42
N PHE A 821 -2.06 -19.22 -17.94
CA PHE A 821 -1.57 -17.87 -18.21
C PHE A 821 -0.18 -17.96 -18.82
N ASN A 822 0.04 -17.28 -19.94
CA ASN A 822 1.34 -17.21 -20.61
C ASN A 822 1.78 -15.76 -20.71
N PHE A 823 2.97 -15.45 -20.20
CA PHE A 823 3.56 -14.12 -20.28
C PHE A 823 5.10 -14.17 -20.31
N ARG A 824 5.73 -13.01 -20.54
CA ARG A 824 7.17 -12.85 -20.37
C ARG A 824 7.49 -11.94 -19.18
N GLY A 825 8.05 -12.52 -18.14
CA GLY A 825 8.42 -11.84 -16.90
C GLY A 825 9.92 -11.56 -16.85
N PHE A 826 10.31 -10.41 -16.27
CA PHE A 826 11.70 -10.17 -15.87
C PHE A 826 12.16 -11.24 -14.88
N ARG A 827 13.44 -11.61 -14.90
CA ARG A 827 13.97 -12.59 -13.93
C ARG A 827 13.95 -12.01 -12.50
N GLY A 828 13.50 -12.82 -11.55
CA GLY A 828 13.25 -12.34 -10.19
C GLY A 828 12.33 -13.24 -9.37
N GLU A 829 12.10 -12.84 -8.12
CA GLU A 829 11.08 -13.42 -7.24
C GLU A 829 9.74 -12.69 -7.44
N TYR A 830 8.65 -13.43 -7.34
CA TYR A 830 7.30 -12.96 -7.63
C TYR A 830 6.27 -13.45 -6.62
N GLU A 831 5.25 -12.61 -6.41
CA GLU A 831 3.98 -12.97 -5.81
C GLU A 831 2.90 -13.04 -6.89
N LEU A 832 1.96 -13.99 -6.74
CA LEU A 832 0.79 -14.12 -7.61
C LEU A 832 -0.48 -13.81 -6.84
N SER A 833 -1.43 -13.24 -7.56
CA SER A 833 -2.83 -13.26 -7.15
C SER A 833 -3.73 -13.46 -8.35
N LEU A 834 -4.82 -14.18 -8.15
CA LEU A 834 -5.91 -14.24 -9.09
C LEU A 834 -6.80 -13.03 -8.81
N VAL A 835 -7.07 -12.23 -9.85
CA VAL A 835 -7.94 -11.06 -9.76
C VAL A 835 -9.06 -11.16 -10.77
N ASN A 836 -10.18 -10.49 -10.52
CA ASN A 836 -11.24 -10.40 -11.52
C ASN A 836 -10.93 -9.33 -12.60
N GLU A 837 -11.81 -9.15 -13.56
CA GLU A 837 -11.63 -8.20 -14.66
C GLU A 837 -11.51 -6.73 -14.23
N HIS A 838 -11.89 -6.42 -12.99
CA HIS A 838 -11.79 -5.11 -12.35
C HIS A 838 -10.56 -4.96 -11.44
N GLY A 839 -9.68 -5.97 -11.39
CA GLY A 839 -8.48 -5.96 -10.55
C GLY A 839 -8.74 -6.27 -9.07
N ARG A 840 -9.96 -6.71 -8.70
CA ARG A 840 -10.25 -7.13 -7.31
C ARG A 840 -9.65 -8.51 -7.05
N SER A 841 -9.00 -8.67 -5.90
CA SER A 841 -8.43 -9.95 -5.48
C SER A 841 -9.52 -11.02 -5.34
N VAL A 842 -9.27 -12.17 -5.97
CA VAL A 842 -10.08 -13.39 -5.86
C VAL A 842 -9.35 -14.40 -4.99
N HIS A 843 -8.03 -14.50 -5.14
CA HIS A 843 -7.18 -15.34 -4.31
C HIS A 843 -5.75 -14.82 -4.35
N LYS A 844 -5.08 -14.75 -3.20
CA LYS A 844 -3.64 -14.49 -3.11
C LYS A 844 -2.94 -15.83 -2.87
N PHE A 845 -1.90 -16.12 -3.64
CA PHE A 845 -1.10 -17.32 -3.43
C PHE A 845 -0.03 -17.03 -2.37
N ASP A 846 0.09 -17.90 -1.37
CA ASP A 846 1.05 -17.73 -0.26
C ASP A 846 2.51 -17.99 -0.68
N GLU A 847 2.71 -18.78 -1.73
CA GLU A 847 4.05 -19.13 -2.21
C GLU A 847 4.60 -18.05 -3.16
N THR A 848 5.81 -17.57 -2.84
CA THR A 848 6.64 -16.83 -3.80
C THR A 848 7.34 -17.79 -4.75
N PHE A 849 7.52 -17.40 -6.01
CA PHE A 849 8.26 -18.20 -6.98
C PHE A 849 9.36 -17.38 -7.66
N THR A 850 10.37 -18.07 -8.19
CA THR A 850 11.51 -17.43 -8.86
C THR A 850 11.52 -17.74 -10.35
N ILE A 851 11.71 -16.70 -11.17
CA ILE A 851 11.90 -16.79 -12.61
C ILE A 851 13.39 -16.58 -12.90
N GLU A 852 14.12 -17.63 -13.25
CA GLU A 852 15.51 -17.54 -13.71
C GLU A 852 15.66 -17.96 -15.18
N GLU A 853 14.81 -18.87 -15.63
CA GLU A 853 14.71 -19.38 -17.00
C GLU A 853 13.24 -19.59 -17.37
N ASP A 854 12.97 -20.15 -18.55
CA ASP A 854 11.61 -20.49 -18.95
C ASP A 854 11.00 -21.47 -17.94
N VAL A 855 9.86 -21.14 -17.37
CA VAL A 855 9.30 -21.86 -16.21
C VAL A 855 7.81 -22.17 -16.38
N GLU A 856 7.43 -23.37 -15.97
CA GLU A 856 6.04 -23.78 -15.79
C GLU A 856 5.74 -23.90 -14.29
N ILE A 857 4.67 -23.23 -13.85
CA ILE A 857 4.27 -23.14 -12.45
C ILE A 857 2.87 -23.71 -12.33
N GLN A 858 2.64 -24.53 -11.32
CA GLN A 858 1.31 -25.02 -10.97
C GLN A 858 0.88 -24.45 -9.64
N CYS A 859 -0.29 -23.83 -9.63
CA CYS A 859 -0.90 -23.25 -8.44
C CYS A 859 -2.26 -23.90 -8.21
N ASN A 860 -2.57 -24.20 -6.96
CA ASN A 860 -3.89 -24.66 -6.56
C ASN A 860 -4.53 -23.56 -5.73
N VAL A 861 -5.78 -23.22 -6.04
CA VAL A 861 -6.57 -22.36 -5.17
C VAL A 861 -7.17 -23.24 -4.08
N GLU A 862 -6.57 -23.22 -2.89
CA GLU A 862 -7.10 -23.88 -1.70
C GLU A 862 -8.18 -23.00 -1.03
N ILE A 863 -9.07 -23.64 -0.26
CA ILE A 863 -10.25 -23.02 0.36
C ILE A 863 -9.84 -22.09 1.49
#